data_AF-A0A9Q9HS89-F1
#
_entry.id   AF-A0A9Q9HS89-F1
#
_cell.length_a   1.000
_cell.length_b   1.000
_cell.length_c   1.000
_cell.angle_alpha   90.00
_cell.angle_beta   90.00
_cell.angle_gamma   90.00
#
_symmetry.space_group_name_H-M   'P 1'
#
loop_
_entity.id
_entity.type
_entity.pdbx_description
1 polymer ?
#
loop_
_entity_poly.entity_id
_entity_poly.type
_entity_poly.pdbx_seq_one_letter_code
_entity_poly.pdbx_strand_id
1 'polypeptide(L)'
;MPIPDWVHDLVASKTGTDASDKMDGTTGDDTIDAGAGEDTVAGEEGSDLIDAGEGNDTVYGDMGDGFEQGLDATPLVLDINNIQSISHDGSLGSAGNNAVFSDVATLEDGTKVWGRLVLVEKSNPDMSVQFGYTAGAEILLGGDDPGDQATFRLEFFDPDTNEPVYLNSTATFNDVDDNSGYGDAEAVIIDGNSFTSFGVSSDSSLGTAVDGSIVTATGSDYNDYTDQDAWFSAGFEDKSSIEFTLQTREGWAGFTLSGSTIDDPVTTGIEQGADTVLAGDGSDVVYGQGGDDSLFGEAGDDSLDGGDGDDVLDGGTGADTLIGGAGGDTLSGGEGDDYIEGGAGNDSLTTGLGNDTLIGGEGDDTLMNSAGDDSLVGGVGNDSIVATDGNDTLIGGDGADTMYGGNDDDLLVGGNDNDLMYGESGHDSLEGGGGDDVMDGGLGNDTLIGGIGGDTIAGGDGDDYIEGGDGDDSLTTGLGNDTLIGGAGNDTLRNSAGDDSLVGGAGDDSIVATDGNDTLEGGDGADTMYGGNDDDLLVGGSGDDQMHGEADADTFRMSDGFGNDTLTGGEAGNDYDTVDVSAVTTGVTVTYTGDEAGTITDGSDTITFSEIEALKLTDQGDVVDASADSAGVSIDAGAGDDTVTLGAGDDSITTGAGYDELILTGAGGIDTVSDFSIADDDSDGFFNDQLDVSDLTGGTGPDGAVRTSDISVTDDGSGNALLTFPGGEKLVLQGVAPSQITTTAQLISAGIPCFTPDVLLATRRGAVPAGRIRVGDMLQTADNGFQPVIWVGKRTLSPAELAQHPHLRPYCLRPGGLLSPERPMLLSPQHRLLAGPKAFGQDTQLGESFLSAKLLAAVDENCTQQAGAANPVTYVHLMTERHEVIFAEGIATETFWPGPEAIRGLCAADRRELFGLFPELAAVHGLVGEHGRGLVRRAYGDLARQALKRRNLQHMHAA
;
A
#
# COMPACT_ATOMS: atom_id res chain seq x y z
N MET A 1 46.24 10.66 -74.03
CA MET A 1 45.45 11.59 -74.87
C MET A 1 45.05 12.74 -73.95
N PRO A 2 44.62 13.93 -74.41
CA PRO A 2 43.79 14.74 -73.52
C PRO A 2 42.60 13.86 -73.09
N ILE A 3 42.25 13.96 -71.81
CA ILE A 3 40.95 13.46 -71.33
C ILE A 3 39.89 14.28 -72.09
N PRO A 4 38.86 13.66 -72.69
CA PRO A 4 37.77 14.42 -73.31
C PRO A 4 37.09 15.29 -72.27
N ASP A 5 36.63 16.49 -72.64
CA ASP A 5 36.03 17.43 -71.69
C ASP A 5 34.84 16.78 -70.93
N TRP A 6 34.01 15.96 -71.62
CA TRP A 6 32.92 15.14 -71.02
C TRP A 6 33.32 14.08 -69.98
N VAL A 7 34.61 13.87 -69.72
CA VAL A 7 35.12 12.98 -68.65
C VAL A 7 35.62 13.79 -67.45
N HIS A 8 35.68 15.12 -67.56
CA HIS A 8 35.64 16.01 -66.39
C HIS A 8 34.19 16.26 -65.95
N ASP A 9 33.24 16.27 -66.89
CA ASP A 9 31.79 16.46 -66.64
C ASP A 9 31.08 15.18 -66.11
N LEU A 10 31.73 14.33 -65.30
CA LEU A 10 31.16 13.06 -64.78
C LEU A 10 31.41 12.82 -63.27
N VAL A 11 32.06 13.78 -62.61
CA VAL A 11 32.14 14.00 -61.15
C VAL A 11 32.56 15.47 -61.06
N ALA A 12 31.67 16.40 -60.68
CA ALA A 12 32.05 17.81 -60.70
C ALA A 12 32.90 18.17 -59.47
N SER A 13 34.20 17.93 -59.58
CA SER A 13 35.16 18.34 -58.55
C SER A 13 35.31 19.86 -58.54
N LYS A 14 34.80 20.49 -57.48
CA LYS A 14 34.97 21.92 -57.15
C LYS A 14 36.06 22.07 -56.10
N THR A 15 36.61 23.28 -55.98
CA THR A 15 37.67 23.60 -55.01
C THR A 15 37.66 25.11 -54.76
N GLY A 16 37.44 25.53 -53.51
CA GLY A 16 37.41 26.92 -53.06
C GLY A 16 38.79 27.50 -52.78
N THR A 17 38.87 28.41 -51.81
CA THR A 17 40.08 29.21 -51.51
C THR A 17 40.24 29.49 -50.02
N ASP A 18 41.40 30.04 -49.61
CA ASP A 18 41.66 30.50 -48.23
C ASP A 18 40.80 31.74 -47.80
N ALA A 19 39.55 31.87 -48.26
CA ALA A 19 38.61 32.94 -47.86
C ALA A 19 37.15 32.59 -48.19
N SER A 20 36.22 33.01 -47.30
CA SER A 20 34.75 32.96 -47.44
C SER A 20 34.23 32.89 -48.88
N ASP A 21 34.00 31.67 -49.34
CA ASP A 21 33.50 31.31 -50.65
C ASP A 21 32.01 30.89 -50.56
N LYS A 22 31.34 30.87 -51.71
CA LYS A 22 29.94 30.43 -51.83
C LYS A 22 29.87 29.53 -53.04
N MET A 23 29.48 28.28 -52.81
CA MET A 23 29.63 27.20 -53.78
C MET A 23 28.37 26.35 -53.87
N ASP A 24 27.94 26.19 -55.10
CA ASP A 24 26.70 25.53 -55.51
C ASP A 24 27.08 24.34 -56.39
N GLY A 25 26.47 23.18 -56.11
CA GLY A 25 26.71 21.84 -56.65
C GLY A 25 26.23 21.63 -58.10
N THR A 26 25.81 20.42 -58.44
CA THR A 26 25.07 20.14 -59.68
C THR A 26 23.96 19.13 -59.39
N THR A 27 23.06 18.91 -60.34
CA THR A 27 21.96 17.95 -60.18
C THR A 27 22.43 16.48 -60.34
N GLY A 28 23.47 16.08 -59.61
CA GLY A 28 24.03 14.73 -59.56
C GLY A 28 25.51 14.70 -59.15
N ASP A 29 25.93 13.55 -58.60
CA ASP A 29 27.17 13.27 -57.86
C ASP A 29 28.37 14.23 -58.12
N ASP A 30 28.52 15.20 -57.22
CA ASP A 30 29.58 16.20 -57.15
C ASP A 30 30.69 15.82 -56.14
N THR A 31 31.74 16.63 -56.05
CA THR A 31 32.73 16.52 -54.97
C THR A 31 33.28 17.92 -54.68
N ILE A 32 33.05 18.42 -53.48
CA ILE A 32 33.27 19.81 -53.11
C ILE A 32 34.31 19.89 -51.99
N ASP A 33 35.25 20.82 -52.10
CA ASP A 33 36.36 21.11 -51.18
C ASP A 33 36.35 22.64 -51.05
N ALA A 34 35.84 23.22 -49.96
CA ALA A 34 35.68 24.67 -49.81
C ALA A 34 36.97 25.34 -49.34
N GLY A 35 37.62 24.75 -48.34
CA GLY A 35 39.02 24.95 -48.04
C GLY A 35 39.23 25.64 -46.70
N ALA A 36 39.07 26.97 -46.65
CA ALA A 36 39.16 27.70 -45.38
C ALA A 36 38.48 29.07 -45.47
N GLY A 37 37.48 29.34 -44.64
CA GLY A 37 36.71 30.56 -44.72
C GLY A 37 35.64 30.73 -43.65
N GLU A 38 34.54 31.33 -44.09
CA GLU A 38 33.22 31.28 -43.47
C GLU A 38 32.37 31.02 -44.72
N ASP A 39 32.32 29.75 -45.12
CA ASP A 39 31.91 29.30 -46.44
C ASP A 39 30.42 28.91 -46.44
N THR A 40 29.78 28.95 -47.61
CA THR A 40 28.43 28.40 -47.77
C THR A 40 28.41 27.44 -48.94
N VAL A 41 28.12 26.17 -48.68
CA VAL A 41 28.17 25.08 -49.65
C VAL A 41 26.79 24.46 -49.81
N ALA A 42 26.43 24.12 -51.04
CA ALA A 42 25.25 23.34 -51.39
C ALA A 42 25.68 22.24 -52.39
N GLY A 43 25.32 20.98 -52.16
CA GLY A 43 25.46 19.90 -53.15
C GLY A 43 24.37 19.90 -54.22
N GLU A 44 23.19 20.40 -53.85
CA GLU A 44 22.00 20.61 -54.70
C GLU A 44 21.16 19.35 -54.95
N GLU A 45 21.60 18.37 -55.75
CA GLU A 45 20.86 17.09 -55.86
C GLU A 45 21.78 15.89 -56.06
N GLY A 46 21.57 14.83 -55.30
CA GLY A 46 22.21 13.52 -55.52
C GLY A 46 23.49 13.33 -54.70
N SER A 47 23.97 12.08 -54.62
CA SER A 47 24.98 11.67 -53.64
C SER A 47 26.34 12.38 -53.75
N ASP A 48 26.52 13.38 -52.90
CA ASP A 48 27.63 14.30 -52.89
C ASP A 48 28.67 14.00 -51.80
N LEU A 49 29.89 14.49 -52.04
CA LEU A 49 30.98 14.44 -51.06
C LEU A 49 31.50 15.86 -50.83
N ILE A 50 31.20 16.42 -49.67
CA ILE A 50 31.51 17.80 -49.30
C ILE A 50 32.56 17.81 -48.17
N ASP A 51 33.56 18.68 -48.31
CA ASP A 51 34.63 18.97 -47.35
C ASP A 51 34.67 20.50 -47.22
N ALA A 52 34.18 21.07 -46.11
CA ALA A 52 34.06 22.52 -45.92
C ALA A 52 35.40 23.13 -45.44
N GLY A 53 35.97 22.64 -44.34
CA GLY A 53 37.39 22.79 -44.02
C GLY A 53 37.72 23.54 -42.73
N GLU A 54 38.44 24.67 -42.82
CA GLU A 54 38.75 25.53 -41.64
C GLU A 54 37.85 26.78 -41.66
N GLY A 55 36.80 26.86 -40.84
CA GLY A 55 35.88 28.01 -40.88
C GLY A 55 34.62 27.84 -40.06
N ASN A 56 33.79 28.89 -39.99
CA ASN A 56 32.42 28.77 -39.50
C ASN A 56 31.51 28.68 -40.72
N ASP A 57 31.16 27.47 -41.11
CA ASP A 57 30.62 27.15 -42.42
C ASP A 57 29.12 26.83 -42.35
N THR A 58 28.44 26.86 -43.49
CA THR A 58 27.04 26.44 -43.63
C THR A 58 26.91 25.54 -44.84
N VAL A 59 26.61 24.27 -44.61
CA VAL A 59 26.53 23.23 -45.64
C VAL A 59 25.11 22.73 -45.75
N TYR A 60 24.66 22.58 -46.98
CA TYR A 60 23.47 21.85 -47.36
C TYR A 60 23.96 20.68 -48.22
N GLY A 61 23.58 19.44 -47.87
CA GLY A 61 23.82 18.24 -48.66
C GLY A 61 23.12 18.38 -50.01
N ASP A 62 21.85 17.97 -50.07
CA ASP A 62 20.97 18.46 -51.11
C ASP A 62 20.75 19.98 -50.95
N MET A 63 20.13 20.62 -51.94
CA MET A 63 19.53 21.93 -51.72
C MET A 63 18.42 22.23 -52.74
N GLY A 64 17.50 23.08 -52.33
CA GLY A 64 16.48 23.66 -53.19
C GLY A 64 17.04 24.57 -54.32
N ASP A 65 16.25 25.55 -54.73
CA ASP A 65 16.57 26.47 -55.86
C ASP A 65 17.62 27.55 -55.45
N GLY A 66 18.64 27.16 -54.67
CA GLY A 66 19.70 27.99 -54.11
C GLY A 66 19.58 28.30 -52.60
N PHE A 67 20.51 29.13 -52.13
CA PHE A 67 20.98 29.23 -50.73
C PHE A 67 20.11 29.92 -49.66
N GLU A 68 18.78 29.92 -49.75
CA GLU A 68 17.93 30.49 -48.69
C GLU A 68 16.87 29.46 -48.29
N GLN A 69 16.84 29.08 -47.01
CA GLN A 69 15.88 28.11 -46.48
C GLN A 69 14.44 28.54 -46.78
N GLY A 70 13.61 27.58 -47.19
CA GLY A 70 12.20 27.74 -47.42
C GLY A 70 11.43 28.05 -46.14
N LEU A 71 10.37 28.82 -46.28
CA LEU A 71 9.46 29.10 -45.17
C LEU A 71 8.17 28.31 -45.33
N ASP A 72 7.72 27.70 -44.24
CA ASP A 72 6.45 26.97 -44.16
C ASP A 72 5.28 27.81 -44.68
N ALA A 73 4.59 27.23 -45.65
CA ALA A 73 3.53 27.90 -46.38
C ALA A 73 2.29 27.02 -46.54
N THR A 74 1.11 27.63 -46.40
CA THR A 74 -0.17 26.97 -46.68
C THR A 74 -0.17 26.34 -48.08
N PRO A 75 -0.74 25.14 -48.28
CA PRO A 75 -0.77 24.42 -49.56
C PRO A 75 -1.16 25.31 -50.75
N LEU A 76 -0.52 25.07 -51.90
CA LEU A 76 -0.62 25.96 -53.06
C LEU A 76 -2.04 26.02 -53.64
N VAL A 77 -2.57 27.24 -53.75
CA VAL A 77 -3.87 27.55 -54.37
C VAL A 77 -3.67 28.33 -55.66
N LEU A 78 -4.27 27.86 -56.76
CA LEU A 78 -4.51 28.70 -57.93
C LEU A 78 -6.01 28.98 -58.05
N ASP A 79 -6.42 30.26 -57.91
CA ASP A 79 -7.80 30.71 -58.12
C ASP A 79 -7.86 31.61 -59.37
N ILE A 80 -8.67 31.24 -60.36
CA ILE A 80 -8.97 32.05 -61.56
C ILE A 80 -9.41 33.49 -61.25
N ASN A 81 -10.03 33.74 -60.09
CA ASN A 81 -10.45 35.08 -59.64
C ASN A 81 -9.28 35.95 -59.18
N ASN A 82 -8.14 35.34 -58.82
CA ASN A 82 -6.91 35.99 -58.36
C ASN A 82 -5.89 36.23 -59.48
N ILE A 83 -6.20 35.89 -60.74
CA ILE A 83 -5.35 36.18 -61.89
C ILE A 83 -5.20 37.70 -62.09
N GLN A 84 -4.00 38.21 -61.86
CA GLN A 84 -3.63 39.61 -62.00
C GLN A 84 -3.24 39.97 -63.44
N SER A 85 -2.60 39.04 -64.16
CA SER A 85 -2.26 39.23 -65.58
C SER A 85 -2.03 37.91 -66.32
N ILE A 86 -2.23 37.92 -67.64
CA ILE A 86 -1.92 36.80 -68.54
C ILE A 86 -1.10 37.33 -69.72
N SER A 87 0.03 36.71 -69.97
CA SER A 87 0.84 36.85 -71.18
C SER A 87 0.39 35.82 -72.21
N HIS A 88 -0.05 36.27 -73.38
CA HIS A 88 -0.51 35.39 -74.47
C HIS A 88 -0.04 35.89 -75.84
N ASP A 89 0.26 34.97 -76.77
CA ASP A 89 0.57 35.28 -78.17
C ASP A 89 -0.44 34.72 -79.19
N GLY A 90 -1.36 33.87 -78.75
CA GLY A 90 -2.40 33.24 -79.56
C GLY A 90 -3.21 32.24 -78.75
N SER A 91 -3.93 31.35 -79.42
CA SER A 91 -4.63 30.22 -78.78
C SER A 91 -3.76 28.97 -78.62
N LEU A 92 -2.50 29.02 -79.05
CA LEU A 92 -1.57 27.89 -78.98
C LEU A 92 -0.64 27.99 -77.77
N GLY A 93 -0.24 29.21 -77.37
CA GLY A 93 0.75 29.47 -76.34
C GLY A 93 2.17 29.05 -76.77
N SER A 94 3.13 29.97 -76.70
CA SER A 94 4.56 29.63 -76.81
C SER A 94 5.20 29.53 -75.44
N ALA A 95 6.31 28.79 -75.35
CA ALA A 95 7.23 28.83 -74.21
C ALA A 95 7.47 30.27 -73.71
N GLY A 96 7.42 30.48 -72.40
CA GLY A 96 7.49 31.79 -71.73
C GLY A 96 6.17 32.58 -71.68
N ASN A 97 5.08 32.08 -72.27
CA ASN A 97 3.73 32.59 -71.96
C ASN A 97 3.40 32.20 -70.51
N ASN A 98 2.71 33.08 -69.77
CA ASN A 98 2.53 32.92 -68.32
C ASN A 98 1.25 33.59 -67.80
N ALA A 99 0.82 33.19 -66.62
CA ALA A 99 -0.19 33.88 -65.82
C ALA A 99 0.35 34.19 -64.43
N VAL A 100 0.02 35.37 -63.92
CA VAL A 100 0.37 35.81 -62.55
C VAL A 100 -0.88 35.75 -61.68
N PHE A 101 -0.80 35.00 -60.60
CA PHE A 101 -1.83 34.82 -59.58
C PHE A 101 -1.39 35.52 -58.29
N SER A 102 -2.31 36.23 -57.64
CA SER A 102 -2.08 36.74 -56.28
C SER A 102 -2.45 35.71 -55.22
N ASP A 103 -1.76 35.76 -54.09
CA ASP A 103 -2.12 35.04 -52.87
C ASP A 103 -2.14 33.50 -53.06
N VAL A 104 -1.12 32.95 -53.75
CA VAL A 104 -1.04 31.51 -54.06
C VAL A 104 -0.64 30.65 -52.86
N ALA A 105 0.06 31.26 -51.91
CA ALA A 105 0.44 30.66 -50.63
C ALA A 105 0.46 31.75 -49.54
N THR A 106 0.48 31.31 -48.29
CA THR A 106 0.57 32.17 -47.10
C THR A 106 1.62 31.61 -46.16
N LEU A 107 2.60 32.43 -45.81
CA LEU A 107 3.58 32.09 -44.78
C LEU A 107 2.93 32.10 -43.39
N GLU A 108 3.56 31.45 -42.41
CA GLU A 108 3.06 31.39 -41.03
C GLU A 108 2.82 32.80 -40.41
N ASP A 109 3.68 33.78 -40.73
CA ASP A 109 3.55 35.18 -40.27
C ASP A 109 2.35 35.94 -40.90
N GLY A 110 1.67 35.33 -41.87
CA GLY A 110 0.53 35.86 -42.62
C GLY A 110 0.89 36.58 -43.92
N THR A 111 2.17 36.63 -44.30
CA THR A 111 2.65 37.21 -45.57
C THR A 111 2.11 36.43 -46.77
N LYS A 112 1.79 37.15 -47.84
CA LYS A 112 1.11 36.61 -49.03
C LYS A 112 2.06 36.52 -50.22
N VAL A 113 2.28 35.31 -50.70
CA VAL A 113 3.17 35.03 -51.82
C VAL A 113 2.38 35.06 -53.12
N TRP A 114 2.99 35.58 -54.20
CA TRP A 114 2.41 35.58 -55.54
C TRP A 114 3.09 34.52 -56.41
N GLY A 115 2.31 33.91 -57.30
CA GLY A 115 2.79 32.86 -58.18
C GLY A 115 2.76 33.30 -59.64
N ARG A 116 3.80 32.98 -60.40
CA ARG A 116 3.85 33.13 -61.86
C ARG A 116 3.97 31.76 -62.49
N LEU A 117 2.85 31.29 -63.01
CA LEU A 117 2.79 30.04 -63.77
C LEU A 117 3.27 30.30 -65.20
N VAL A 118 4.43 29.75 -65.55
CA VAL A 118 5.09 29.86 -66.85
C VAL A 118 4.97 28.55 -67.62
N LEU A 119 4.53 28.62 -68.87
CA LEU A 119 4.64 27.49 -69.81
C LEU A 119 6.12 27.35 -70.22
N VAL A 120 6.80 26.29 -69.79
CA VAL A 120 8.21 26.01 -70.08
C VAL A 120 8.33 25.45 -71.49
N GLU A 121 7.72 24.29 -71.75
CA GLU A 121 7.71 23.65 -73.06
C GLU A 121 6.45 22.80 -73.33
N LYS A 122 6.39 22.25 -74.54
CA LYS A 122 5.30 21.38 -75.02
C LYS A 122 5.86 20.31 -75.94
N SER A 123 5.45 19.06 -75.79
CA SER A 123 5.87 17.96 -76.68
C SER A 123 5.33 18.13 -78.11
N ASN A 124 4.16 18.77 -78.25
CA ASN A 124 3.52 19.09 -79.53
C ASN A 124 3.38 20.62 -79.72
N PRO A 125 3.91 21.21 -80.83
CA PRO A 125 3.81 22.65 -81.06
C PRO A 125 2.39 23.13 -81.44
N ASP A 126 1.54 22.25 -81.98
CA ASP A 126 0.16 22.57 -82.38
C ASP A 126 -0.85 22.39 -81.20
N MET A 127 -0.42 21.76 -80.10
CA MET A 127 -1.16 21.69 -78.83
C MET A 127 -1.50 23.10 -78.31
N SER A 128 -2.71 23.29 -77.80
CA SER A 128 -3.15 24.57 -77.21
C SER A 128 -3.01 24.60 -75.69
N VAL A 129 -2.54 25.73 -75.16
CA VAL A 129 -2.46 25.99 -73.72
C VAL A 129 -3.11 27.33 -73.42
N GLN A 130 -4.03 27.36 -72.45
CA GLN A 130 -4.76 28.54 -72.00
C GLN A 130 -4.76 28.63 -70.47
N PHE A 131 -4.48 29.81 -69.95
CA PHE A 131 -4.61 30.11 -68.52
C PHE A 131 -5.98 30.74 -68.22
N GLY A 132 -6.66 30.26 -67.18
CA GLY A 132 -7.92 30.79 -66.66
C GLY A 132 -9.13 30.57 -67.59
N TYR A 133 -9.73 29.39 -67.55
CA TYR A 133 -10.94 29.05 -68.31
C TYR A 133 -12.23 29.23 -67.51
N THR A 134 -13.28 29.78 -68.14
CA THR A 134 -14.55 30.20 -67.49
C THR A 134 -15.41 29.08 -66.88
N ALA A 135 -14.94 27.83 -66.87
CA ALA A 135 -15.59 26.70 -66.23
C ALA A 135 -14.96 26.29 -64.89
N GLY A 136 -13.85 26.93 -64.47
CA GLY A 136 -13.15 26.62 -63.21
C GLY A 136 -11.86 25.81 -63.36
N ALA A 137 -11.18 25.94 -64.51
CA ALA A 137 -9.85 25.36 -64.72
C ALA A 137 -8.84 26.47 -64.91
N GLU A 138 -7.83 26.53 -64.04
CA GLU A 138 -6.75 27.51 -64.07
C GLU A 138 -5.76 27.23 -65.21
N ILE A 139 -5.57 25.95 -65.54
CA ILE A 139 -4.83 25.50 -66.72
C ILE A 139 -5.80 24.70 -67.61
N LEU A 140 -5.93 25.09 -68.87
CA LEU A 140 -6.67 24.33 -69.88
C LEU A 140 -5.74 23.98 -71.05
N LEU A 141 -5.57 22.69 -71.25
CA LEU A 141 -4.74 22.11 -72.29
C LEU A 141 -5.65 21.53 -73.39
N GLY A 142 -5.18 21.55 -74.64
CA GLY A 142 -5.86 20.94 -75.78
C GLY A 142 -4.87 20.18 -76.65
N GLY A 143 -4.78 18.87 -76.44
CA GLY A 143 -3.95 17.93 -77.20
C GLY A 143 -4.61 17.49 -78.50
N ASP A 144 -3.80 17.35 -79.55
CA ASP A 144 -4.24 16.84 -80.86
C ASP A 144 -4.00 15.32 -80.99
N ASP A 145 -3.07 14.75 -80.20
CA ASP A 145 -2.82 13.31 -80.04
C ASP A 145 -2.75 12.95 -78.52
N PRO A 146 -3.15 11.72 -78.09
CA PRO A 146 -3.00 11.31 -76.70
C PRO A 146 -1.54 11.15 -76.28
N GLY A 147 -1.18 11.67 -75.11
CA GLY A 147 0.21 11.77 -74.64
C GLY A 147 0.89 13.09 -75.00
N ASP A 148 0.16 14.07 -75.55
CA ASP A 148 0.64 15.44 -75.69
C ASP A 148 0.85 16.06 -74.29
N GLN A 149 2.06 16.56 -74.02
CA GLN A 149 2.51 17.03 -72.71
C GLN A 149 2.84 18.53 -72.76
N ALA A 150 2.58 19.23 -71.67
CA ALA A 150 3.02 20.61 -71.44
C ALA A 150 3.65 20.73 -70.05
N THR A 151 4.88 21.24 -70.00
CA THR A 151 5.64 21.46 -68.77
C THR A 151 5.45 22.90 -68.30
N PHE A 152 5.18 23.06 -67.01
CA PHE A 152 4.94 24.34 -66.36
C PHE A 152 5.92 24.52 -65.22
N ARG A 153 6.38 25.76 -65.03
CA ARG A 153 7.06 26.19 -63.81
C ARG A 153 6.20 27.20 -63.09
N LEU A 154 5.98 27.02 -61.80
CA LEU A 154 5.32 27.99 -60.94
C LEU A 154 6.37 28.73 -60.12
N GLU A 155 6.73 29.95 -60.53
CA GLU A 155 7.73 30.79 -59.86
C GLU A 155 7.06 31.56 -58.69
N PHE A 156 7.59 31.45 -57.47
CA PHE A 156 7.09 32.15 -56.28
C PHE A 156 7.84 33.46 -56.05
N PHE A 157 7.14 34.55 -55.72
CA PHE A 157 7.78 35.86 -55.51
C PHE A 157 6.95 36.81 -54.63
N ASP A 158 7.63 37.76 -53.97
CA ASP A 158 6.98 38.86 -53.25
C ASP A 158 6.49 39.92 -54.27
N PRO A 159 5.23 40.39 -54.17
CA PRO A 159 4.64 41.29 -55.17
C PRO A 159 5.12 42.76 -55.11
N ASP A 160 5.67 43.21 -53.98
CA ASP A 160 6.16 44.57 -53.77
C ASP A 160 7.65 44.70 -54.12
N THR A 161 8.47 43.66 -53.90
CA THR A 161 9.90 43.61 -54.23
C THR A 161 10.17 42.96 -55.60
N ASN A 162 9.39 41.96 -56.00
CA ASN A 162 9.64 41.04 -57.11
C ASN A 162 10.94 40.22 -56.94
N GLU A 163 11.40 40.00 -55.71
CA GLU A 163 12.41 38.98 -55.39
C GLU A 163 11.72 37.60 -55.24
N PRO A 164 12.42 36.48 -55.51
CA PRO A 164 11.91 35.13 -55.25
C PRO A 164 11.54 34.92 -53.78
N VAL A 165 10.67 33.94 -53.50
CA VAL A 165 10.37 33.48 -52.15
C VAL A 165 10.50 31.96 -52.13
N TYR A 166 11.32 31.45 -51.22
CA TYR A 166 11.56 30.02 -50.99
C TYR A 166 10.49 29.49 -50.03
N LEU A 167 9.91 28.32 -50.32
CA LEU A 167 8.74 27.80 -49.61
C LEU A 167 8.85 26.30 -49.35
N ASN A 168 8.39 25.90 -48.16
CA ASN A 168 8.07 24.52 -47.84
C ASN A 168 6.55 24.38 -47.91
N SER A 169 6.04 23.52 -48.80
CA SER A 169 4.60 23.42 -49.02
C SER A 169 4.18 22.16 -49.77
N THR A 170 2.87 22.04 -50.01
CA THR A 170 2.29 20.96 -50.82
C THR A 170 1.55 21.51 -52.03
N ALA A 171 1.73 20.85 -53.17
CA ALA A 171 0.99 21.09 -54.40
C ALA A 171 0.00 19.94 -54.63
N THR A 172 -1.29 20.18 -54.37
CA THR A 172 -2.34 19.20 -54.67
C THR A 172 -2.99 19.49 -56.02
N PHE A 173 -2.64 18.65 -57.00
CA PHE A 173 -3.13 18.67 -58.36
C PHE A 173 -4.50 17.99 -58.44
N ASN A 174 -5.44 18.63 -59.14
CA ASN A 174 -6.78 18.10 -59.37
C ASN A 174 -7.21 18.31 -60.83
N ASP A 175 -7.81 17.28 -61.42
CA ASP A 175 -8.53 17.35 -62.70
C ASP A 175 -9.91 17.99 -62.50
N VAL A 176 -10.36 18.77 -63.49
CA VAL A 176 -11.60 19.56 -63.45
C VAL A 176 -12.39 19.50 -64.78
N ASP A 177 -12.16 18.49 -65.62
CA ASP A 177 -12.93 18.29 -66.86
C ASP A 177 -14.19 17.39 -66.74
N ASP A 178 -15.06 17.44 -67.77
CA ASP A 178 -16.32 16.67 -67.87
C ASP A 178 -16.27 15.84 -69.16
N ASN A 179 -16.05 14.52 -69.05
CA ASN A 179 -15.98 13.65 -70.21
C ASN A 179 -16.50 12.22 -70.02
N SER A 180 -17.38 11.81 -70.94
CA SER A 180 -18.00 10.49 -70.99
C SER A 180 -17.46 9.57 -72.11
N GLY A 181 -16.13 9.43 -72.27
CA GLY A 181 -15.48 8.61 -73.30
C GLY A 181 -14.57 7.51 -72.73
N TYR A 182 -14.38 6.38 -73.44
CA TYR A 182 -13.49 5.29 -72.98
C TYR A 182 -12.03 5.55 -73.35
N GLY A 183 -11.13 5.64 -72.38
CA GLY A 183 -9.68 5.52 -72.58
C GLY A 183 -8.93 6.66 -71.93
N ASP A 184 -8.57 6.46 -70.68
CA ASP A 184 -8.36 7.51 -69.68
C ASP A 184 -6.88 7.46 -69.27
N ALA A 185 -6.15 8.55 -69.48
CA ALA A 185 -4.67 8.60 -69.36
C ALA A 185 -4.10 10.04 -69.30
N GLU A 186 -4.88 10.96 -68.77
CA GLU A 186 -4.42 12.20 -68.16
C GLU A 186 -3.43 11.85 -67.05
N ALA A 187 -2.29 12.54 -67.01
CA ALA A 187 -1.27 12.29 -66.00
C ALA A 187 -0.66 13.59 -65.49
N VAL A 188 -0.41 13.62 -64.18
CA VAL A 188 0.50 14.57 -63.55
C VAL A 188 1.84 13.85 -63.43
N ILE A 189 2.87 14.47 -63.99
CA ILE A 189 4.24 13.99 -63.95
C ILE A 189 5.04 15.05 -63.22
N ILE A 190 5.63 14.68 -62.09
CA ILE A 190 6.55 15.51 -61.32
C ILE A 190 7.95 14.89 -61.35
N ASP A 191 8.94 15.71 -61.04
CA ASP A 191 10.34 15.34 -60.95
C ASP A 191 10.85 15.66 -59.54
N GLY A 192 11.74 14.83 -59.00
CA GLY A 192 12.30 15.00 -57.65
C GLY A 192 12.99 16.36 -57.47
N ASN A 193 13.57 16.88 -58.56
CA ASN A 193 14.11 18.24 -58.67
C ASN A 193 13.17 19.36 -58.16
N SER A 194 11.87 19.10 -58.07
CA SER A 194 10.86 20.05 -57.57
C SER A 194 10.02 19.54 -56.41
N PHE A 195 10.19 18.30 -55.94
CA PHE A 195 9.33 17.66 -54.94
C PHE A 195 10.06 16.57 -54.15
N THR A 196 9.94 16.61 -52.83
CA THR A 196 10.55 15.71 -51.84
C THR A 196 9.68 14.47 -51.59
N SER A 197 8.36 14.57 -51.75
CA SER A 197 7.43 13.46 -51.51
C SER A 197 6.17 13.53 -52.37
N PHE A 198 5.46 12.42 -52.51
CA PHE A 198 4.13 12.38 -53.13
C PHE A 198 3.14 11.52 -52.35
N GLY A 199 1.85 11.80 -52.54
CA GLY A 199 0.74 11.07 -51.93
C GLY A 199 -0.48 10.97 -52.83
N VAL A 200 -1.19 9.85 -52.71
CA VAL A 200 -2.49 9.60 -53.35
C VAL A 200 -3.51 9.12 -52.33
N SER A 201 -4.80 9.43 -52.55
CA SER A 201 -5.85 8.97 -51.64
C SER A 201 -6.04 7.45 -51.71
N SER A 202 -6.32 6.84 -50.56
CA SER A 202 -6.58 5.40 -50.42
C SER A 202 -7.81 4.89 -51.19
N ASP A 203 -8.74 5.77 -51.60
CA ASP A 203 -9.91 5.46 -52.46
C ASP A 203 -9.76 6.01 -53.89
N SER A 204 -8.55 6.41 -54.32
CA SER A 204 -8.32 7.01 -55.63
C SER A 204 -8.31 6.00 -56.80
N SER A 205 -8.67 6.50 -57.99
CA SER A 205 -8.56 5.77 -59.26
C SER A 205 -7.17 5.90 -59.92
N LEU A 206 -6.22 6.53 -59.23
CA LEU A 206 -4.90 6.87 -59.76
C LEU A 206 -3.95 5.66 -59.73
N GLY A 207 -3.28 5.40 -60.84
CA GLY A 207 -2.10 4.54 -60.89
C GLY A 207 -0.83 5.39 -60.79
N THR A 208 -0.05 5.21 -59.73
CA THR A 208 1.28 5.82 -59.58
C THR A 208 2.39 4.90 -60.10
N ALA A 209 3.43 5.49 -60.67
CA ALA A 209 4.66 4.83 -61.05
C ALA A 209 5.85 5.76 -60.80
N VAL A 210 6.94 5.20 -60.26
CA VAL A 210 8.22 5.88 -59.98
C VAL A 210 9.28 5.27 -60.90
N ASP A 211 10.08 6.11 -61.56
CA ASP A 211 11.20 5.72 -62.45
C ASP A 211 12.38 6.67 -62.24
N GLY A 212 13.18 6.40 -61.19
CA GLY A 212 14.12 7.38 -60.63
C GLY A 212 13.37 8.48 -59.85
N SER A 213 13.86 9.72 -59.90
CA SER A 213 13.23 10.92 -59.35
C SER A 213 11.83 11.22 -59.92
N ILE A 214 11.46 10.62 -61.06
CA ILE A 214 10.22 10.97 -61.77
C ILE A 214 9.04 10.16 -61.25
N VAL A 215 8.03 10.87 -60.75
CA VAL A 215 6.74 10.29 -60.34
C VAL A 215 5.67 10.62 -61.36
N THR A 216 5.01 9.58 -61.88
CA THR A 216 3.89 9.69 -62.81
C THR A 216 2.62 9.17 -62.16
N ALA A 217 1.65 10.05 -61.89
CA ALA A 217 0.30 9.69 -61.45
C ALA A 217 -0.68 9.78 -62.63
N THR A 218 -1.32 8.65 -62.97
CA THR A 218 -2.21 8.53 -64.15
C THR A 218 -3.64 8.15 -63.72
N GLY A 219 -4.65 8.90 -64.15
CA GLY A 219 -6.06 8.56 -63.90
C GLY A 219 -6.51 7.33 -64.69
N SER A 220 -7.45 6.54 -64.15
CA SER A 220 -7.92 5.31 -64.79
C SER A 220 -9.45 5.07 -64.82
N ASP A 221 -10.24 6.00 -64.30
CA ASP A 221 -11.71 5.95 -64.29
C ASP A 221 -12.38 7.10 -65.07
N TYR A 222 -13.72 7.09 -65.11
CA TYR A 222 -14.57 8.04 -65.82
C TYR A 222 -15.02 9.20 -64.91
N ASN A 223 -14.51 10.41 -65.13
CA ASN A 223 -14.79 11.57 -64.27
C ASN A 223 -16.16 12.24 -64.56
N ASP A 224 -16.91 12.57 -63.50
CA ASP A 224 -18.00 13.56 -63.47
C ASP A 224 -17.46 14.80 -62.73
N TYR A 225 -17.97 16.01 -62.99
CA TYR A 225 -17.47 17.27 -62.38
C TYR A 225 -17.76 17.40 -60.87
N THR A 226 -18.18 16.30 -60.23
CA THR A 226 -18.37 16.13 -58.79
C THR A 226 -17.70 14.88 -58.22
N ASP A 227 -17.12 14.01 -59.05
CA ASP A 227 -16.18 12.97 -58.60
C ASP A 227 -14.80 13.63 -58.50
N GLN A 228 -14.07 13.34 -57.43
CA GLN A 228 -12.81 14.02 -57.09
C GLN A 228 -11.66 13.00 -57.02
N ASP A 229 -11.78 11.90 -57.76
CA ASP A 229 -11.01 10.66 -57.62
C ASP A 229 -9.62 10.74 -58.29
N ALA A 230 -9.11 11.98 -58.46
CA ALA A 230 -7.89 12.34 -59.18
C ALA A 230 -7.01 13.33 -58.40
N TRP A 231 -7.08 13.33 -57.06
CA TRP A 231 -6.16 14.10 -56.23
C TRP A 231 -4.79 13.42 -56.14
N PHE A 232 -3.79 14.10 -56.69
CA PHE A 232 -2.37 13.78 -56.51
C PHE A 232 -1.73 14.94 -55.77
N SER A 233 -1.12 14.68 -54.62
CA SER A 233 -0.44 15.71 -53.83
C SER A 233 1.05 15.43 -53.80
N ALA A 234 1.86 16.48 -53.84
CA ALA A 234 3.31 16.38 -53.69
C ALA A 234 3.83 17.43 -52.72
N GLY A 235 4.71 17.02 -51.81
CA GLY A 235 5.47 17.89 -50.92
C GLY A 235 6.72 18.41 -51.61
N PHE A 236 7.18 19.59 -51.21
CA PHE A 236 8.45 20.17 -51.65
C PHE A 236 8.97 21.14 -50.59
N GLU A 237 10.28 21.15 -50.41
CA GLU A 237 11.01 22.09 -49.55
C GLU A 237 12.01 22.93 -50.35
N ASP A 238 12.33 24.12 -49.83
CA ASP A 238 13.38 25.02 -50.30
C ASP A 238 13.30 25.41 -51.80
N LYS A 239 12.15 25.22 -52.44
CA LYS A 239 11.96 25.60 -53.86
C LYS A 239 11.41 27.02 -53.99
N SER A 240 12.15 27.87 -54.72
CA SER A 240 11.65 29.17 -55.21
C SER A 240 10.71 29.01 -56.42
N SER A 241 10.73 27.83 -57.04
CA SER A 241 9.82 27.44 -58.10
C SER A 241 9.66 25.93 -58.20
N ILE A 242 8.46 25.46 -58.55
CA ILE A 242 8.22 24.03 -58.85
C ILE A 242 7.97 23.82 -60.34
N GLU A 243 8.61 22.83 -60.95
CA GLU A 243 8.32 22.35 -62.30
C GLU A 243 7.46 21.09 -62.29
N PHE A 244 6.38 21.08 -63.07
CA PHE A 244 5.51 19.92 -63.23
C PHE A 244 5.02 19.79 -64.68
N THR A 245 4.85 18.55 -65.14
CA THR A 245 4.40 18.24 -66.49
C THR A 245 2.99 17.66 -66.47
N LEU A 246 2.11 18.27 -67.26
CA LEU A 246 0.72 17.84 -67.41
C LEU A 246 0.54 17.16 -68.77
N GLN A 247 0.03 15.93 -68.75
CA GLN A 247 -0.25 15.12 -69.93
C GLN A 247 -1.73 15.15 -70.30
N THR A 248 -2.01 15.23 -71.60
CA THR A 248 -3.36 15.28 -72.17
C THR A 248 -3.71 14.07 -73.03
N ARG A 249 -5.01 13.85 -73.23
CA ARG A 249 -5.57 13.01 -74.30
C ARG A 249 -5.76 13.77 -75.63
N GLU A 250 -6.33 13.08 -76.62
CA GLU A 250 -6.97 13.69 -77.81
C GLU A 250 -8.19 14.54 -77.37
N GLY A 251 -8.00 15.84 -77.12
CA GLY A 251 -9.06 16.76 -76.69
C GLY A 251 -8.62 17.80 -75.67
N TRP A 252 -9.60 18.42 -75.02
CA TRP A 252 -9.35 19.36 -73.91
C TRP A 252 -9.22 18.60 -72.59
N ALA A 253 -8.29 19.02 -71.74
CA ALA A 253 -8.10 18.58 -70.35
C ALA A 253 -7.85 19.81 -69.45
N GLY A 254 -8.37 19.79 -68.23
CA GLY A 254 -8.37 20.95 -67.32
C GLY A 254 -7.77 20.62 -65.95
N PHE A 255 -6.86 21.46 -65.46
CA PHE A 255 -6.14 21.23 -64.21
C PHE A 255 -6.20 22.45 -63.30
N THR A 256 -6.18 22.19 -61.99
CA THR A 256 -6.12 23.20 -60.92
C THR A 256 -5.20 22.74 -59.77
N LEU A 257 -4.74 23.71 -58.97
CA LEU A 257 -4.08 23.46 -57.68
C LEU A 257 -5.05 23.90 -56.57
N SER A 258 -5.54 22.94 -55.80
CA SER A 258 -6.72 23.12 -54.94
C SER A 258 -6.42 23.72 -53.56
N GLY A 259 -5.16 23.64 -53.10
CA GLY A 259 -4.73 23.94 -51.73
C GLY A 259 -5.44 23.14 -50.64
N SER A 260 -6.07 22.01 -50.99
CA SER A 260 -6.62 21.05 -50.03
C SER A 260 -5.74 19.81 -50.06
N THR A 261 -5.15 19.44 -48.93
CA THR A 261 -4.45 18.17 -48.78
C THR A 261 -5.41 16.98 -48.95
N ILE A 262 -4.85 15.81 -49.26
CA ILE A 262 -5.60 14.56 -49.40
C ILE A 262 -6.02 14.04 -48.02
N ASP A 263 -7.26 13.54 -47.90
CA ASP A 263 -7.70 12.75 -46.75
C ASP A 263 -7.11 11.32 -46.88
N ASP A 264 -6.45 10.84 -45.81
CA ASP A 264 -5.75 9.55 -45.70
C ASP A 264 -4.81 9.24 -46.90
N PRO A 265 -3.74 10.05 -47.11
CA PRO A 265 -2.78 9.83 -48.19
C PRO A 265 -1.89 8.61 -47.91
N VAL A 266 -1.63 7.81 -48.95
CA VAL A 266 -0.46 6.92 -48.96
C VAL A 266 0.72 7.75 -49.47
N THR A 267 1.54 8.26 -48.56
CA THR A 267 2.76 9.00 -48.87
C THR A 267 3.89 8.07 -49.31
N THR A 268 4.81 8.60 -50.11
CA THR A 268 6.04 7.94 -50.57
C THR A 268 7.06 9.03 -50.85
N GLY A 269 8.24 8.94 -50.23
CA GLY A 269 9.35 9.85 -50.50
C GLY A 269 9.83 9.74 -51.94
N ILE A 270 10.42 10.83 -52.43
CA ILE A 270 11.17 10.88 -53.69
C ILE A 270 12.63 11.01 -53.27
N GLU A 271 13.33 9.87 -53.30
CA GLU A 271 14.74 9.70 -52.92
C GLU A 271 15.60 10.86 -53.48
N GLN A 272 16.14 11.69 -52.59
CA GLN A 272 17.14 12.70 -52.92
C GLN A 272 18.57 12.13 -52.71
N GLY A 273 19.58 12.96 -52.47
CA GLY A 273 20.98 12.55 -52.36
C GLY A 273 21.28 11.80 -51.05
N ALA A 274 22.04 10.72 -51.13
CA ALA A 274 22.68 10.14 -49.95
C ALA A 274 24.11 10.67 -49.87
N ASP A 275 24.34 11.65 -49.00
CA ASP A 275 25.49 12.54 -49.00
C ASP A 275 26.54 12.18 -47.96
N THR A 276 27.69 12.84 -48.07
CA THR A 276 28.76 12.75 -47.07
C THR A 276 29.38 14.13 -46.87
N VAL A 277 29.16 14.73 -45.71
CA VAL A 277 29.64 16.07 -45.36
C VAL A 277 30.69 15.99 -44.26
N LEU A 278 31.87 16.57 -44.51
CA LEU A 278 32.87 16.89 -43.49
C LEU A 278 32.85 18.41 -43.29
N ALA A 279 32.43 18.88 -42.12
CA ALA A 279 32.36 20.31 -41.80
C ALA A 279 33.77 20.85 -41.48
N GLY A 280 34.38 20.45 -40.34
CA GLY A 280 35.81 20.57 -40.08
C GLY A 280 36.19 21.32 -38.80
N ASP A 281 37.21 22.18 -38.88
CA ASP A 281 37.67 23.02 -37.76
C ASP A 281 36.76 24.27 -37.68
N GLY A 282 35.63 24.22 -36.94
CA GLY A 282 34.57 25.22 -37.10
C GLY A 282 33.63 25.52 -35.93
N SER A 283 32.45 26.01 -36.26
CA SER A 283 31.20 25.95 -35.45
C SER A 283 30.11 26.13 -36.49
N ASP A 284 29.72 24.99 -37.04
CA ASP A 284 29.18 24.87 -38.39
C ASP A 284 27.70 24.52 -38.35
N VAL A 285 27.03 24.67 -39.49
CA VAL A 285 25.63 24.32 -39.63
C VAL A 285 25.47 23.45 -40.87
N VAL A 286 25.05 22.20 -40.68
CA VAL A 286 24.92 21.20 -41.75
C VAL A 286 23.49 20.68 -41.79
N TYR A 287 22.91 20.65 -42.99
CA TYR A 287 21.60 20.06 -43.26
C TYR A 287 21.77 18.97 -44.32
N GLY A 288 21.42 17.71 -44.03
CA GLY A 288 21.33 16.63 -45.00
C GLY A 288 20.14 16.83 -45.94
N GLN A 289 18.96 16.94 -45.33
CA GLN A 289 17.58 17.05 -45.84
C GLN A 289 16.90 15.72 -46.16
N GLY A 290 17.48 14.83 -46.96
CA GLY A 290 16.85 13.51 -47.12
C GLY A 290 17.49 12.59 -48.15
N GLY A 291 17.39 11.29 -47.86
CA GLY A 291 18.38 10.30 -48.31
C GLY A 291 19.20 9.84 -47.11
N ASP A 292 19.88 8.70 -47.22
CA ASP A 292 20.65 8.13 -46.09
C ASP A 292 22.01 8.85 -45.96
N ASP A 293 22.07 9.91 -45.15
CA ASP A 293 23.18 10.86 -45.09
C ASP A 293 24.31 10.49 -44.12
N SER A 294 25.44 11.18 -44.23
CA SER A 294 26.61 10.99 -43.36
C SER A 294 27.31 12.31 -43.05
N LEU A 295 26.97 12.94 -41.93
CA LEU A 295 27.38 14.29 -41.54
C LEU A 295 28.39 14.24 -40.38
N PHE A 296 29.53 14.93 -40.54
CA PHE A 296 30.60 14.97 -39.54
C PHE A 296 30.97 16.43 -39.23
N GLY A 297 30.79 16.88 -37.99
CA GLY A 297 31.18 18.22 -37.52
C GLY A 297 32.71 18.37 -37.42
N GLU A 298 33.36 17.38 -36.84
CA GLU A 298 34.78 17.32 -36.44
C GLU A 298 35.15 18.16 -35.20
N ALA A 299 35.21 19.49 -35.27
CA ALA A 299 35.85 20.29 -34.22
C ALA A 299 35.30 21.73 -34.07
N GLY A 300 34.12 21.84 -33.49
CA GLY A 300 33.46 23.10 -33.19
C GLY A 300 32.30 22.95 -32.21
N ASP A 301 31.56 24.03 -31.96
CA ASP A 301 30.21 23.92 -31.39
C ASP A 301 29.24 23.82 -32.60
N ASP A 302 29.01 22.62 -33.11
CA ASP A 302 28.39 22.35 -34.43
C ASP A 302 26.88 22.08 -34.35
N SER A 303 26.17 22.25 -35.47
CA SER A 303 24.73 22.00 -35.61
C SER A 303 24.46 21.14 -36.84
N LEU A 304 24.11 19.87 -36.65
CA LEU A 304 23.86 18.89 -37.70
C LEU A 304 22.38 18.46 -37.68
N ASP A 305 21.75 18.44 -38.85
CA ASP A 305 20.33 18.10 -39.05
C ASP A 305 20.26 17.12 -40.22
N GLY A 306 19.87 15.87 -39.95
CA GLY A 306 19.80 14.77 -40.92
C GLY A 306 18.67 14.98 -41.92
N GLY A 307 17.43 14.69 -41.52
CA GLY A 307 16.21 14.93 -42.28
C GLY A 307 15.36 13.66 -42.47
N ASP A 308 14.94 13.40 -43.71
CA ASP A 308 14.21 12.18 -44.10
C ASP A 308 15.21 11.10 -44.59
N GLY A 309 15.69 10.19 -43.73
CA GLY A 309 16.70 9.17 -44.12
C GLY A 309 17.06 8.20 -42.98
N ASP A 310 17.78 7.11 -43.26
CA ASP A 310 18.47 6.33 -42.21
C ASP A 310 19.89 6.95 -42.02
N ASP A 311 20.01 7.99 -41.21
CA ASP A 311 21.16 8.92 -41.20
C ASP A 311 22.31 8.55 -40.25
N VAL A 312 23.50 9.13 -40.48
CA VAL A 312 24.68 9.00 -39.61
C VAL A 312 25.29 10.37 -39.29
N LEU A 313 25.18 10.82 -38.04
CA LEU A 313 25.72 12.11 -37.57
C LEU A 313 26.81 11.91 -36.51
N ASP A 314 27.92 12.66 -36.59
CA ASP A 314 29.02 12.67 -35.60
C ASP A 314 29.48 14.13 -35.37
N GLY A 315 29.19 14.71 -34.20
CA GLY A 315 29.55 16.08 -33.84
C GLY A 315 31.07 16.26 -33.74
N GLY A 316 31.68 15.57 -32.77
CA GLY A 316 33.13 15.38 -32.67
C GLY A 316 33.72 15.98 -31.39
N THR A 317 34.04 17.27 -31.39
CA THR A 317 34.54 17.97 -30.19
C THR A 317 34.08 19.42 -30.09
N GLY A 318 33.18 19.66 -29.15
CA GLY A 318 32.64 20.96 -28.72
C GLY A 318 31.24 20.72 -28.18
N ALA A 319 30.43 21.76 -28.01
CA ALA A 319 29.05 21.58 -27.52
C ALA A 319 28.10 21.51 -28.72
N ASP A 320 27.81 20.29 -29.18
CA ASP A 320 27.18 20.04 -30.47
C ASP A 320 25.65 19.89 -30.37
N THR A 321 24.96 20.08 -31.49
CA THR A 321 23.49 19.90 -31.62
C THR A 321 23.22 19.01 -32.82
N LEU A 322 22.76 17.78 -32.58
CA LEU A 322 22.44 16.80 -33.61
C LEU A 322 20.93 16.52 -33.61
N ILE A 323 20.33 16.52 -34.80
CA ILE A 323 18.93 16.13 -35.03
C ILE A 323 18.95 15.07 -36.12
N GLY A 324 18.39 13.89 -35.87
CA GLY A 324 18.26 12.80 -36.84
C GLY A 324 17.17 13.15 -37.85
N GLY A 325 15.91 12.94 -37.46
CA GLY A 325 14.74 13.40 -38.17
C GLY A 325 13.70 12.30 -38.31
N ALA A 326 13.66 11.65 -39.47
CA ALA A 326 12.67 10.64 -39.82
C ALA A 326 13.28 9.44 -40.57
N GLY A 327 13.80 8.49 -39.81
CA GLY A 327 14.25 7.17 -40.24
C GLY A 327 15.02 6.51 -39.09
N GLY A 328 15.78 5.44 -39.35
CA GLY A 328 16.51 4.72 -38.30
C GLY A 328 17.94 5.23 -38.12
N ASP A 329 18.11 6.27 -37.31
CA ASP A 329 19.31 7.11 -37.33
C ASP A 329 20.43 6.63 -36.37
N THR A 330 21.67 7.05 -36.62
CA THR A 330 22.84 6.79 -35.77
C THR A 330 23.60 8.08 -35.44
N LEU A 331 23.45 8.57 -34.22
CA LEU A 331 23.96 9.88 -33.78
C LEU A 331 25.07 9.72 -32.73
N SER A 332 26.12 10.52 -32.85
CA SER A 332 27.30 10.56 -31.97
C SER A 332 27.62 12.01 -31.62
N GLY A 333 27.48 12.42 -30.36
CA GLY A 333 27.84 13.78 -29.90
C GLY A 333 29.35 13.97 -29.96
N GLY A 334 30.06 13.68 -28.87
CA GLY A 334 31.52 13.64 -28.88
C GLY A 334 32.15 14.03 -27.54
N GLU A 335 33.22 14.83 -27.58
CA GLU A 335 33.74 15.49 -26.37
C GLU A 335 33.14 16.90 -26.20
N GLY A 336 32.06 17.03 -25.44
CA GLY A 336 31.53 18.31 -24.93
C GLY A 336 30.15 18.15 -24.28
N ASP A 337 29.43 19.25 -24.09
CA ASP A 337 28.09 19.25 -23.49
C ASP A 337 27.04 19.25 -24.62
N ASP A 338 26.63 18.06 -25.08
CA ASP A 338 25.92 17.87 -26.36
C ASP A 338 24.39 17.81 -26.24
N TYR A 339 23.67 18.15 -27.32
CA TYR A 339 22.23 17.92 -27.49
C TYR A 339 21.98 17.01 -28.70
N ILE A 340 21.24 15.92 -28.48
CA ILE A 340 20.93 14.92 -29.51
C ILE A 340 19.43 14.59 -29.46
N GLU A 341 18.77 14.68 -30.62
CA GLU A 341 17.36 14.31 -30.81
C GLU A 341 17.27 13.34 -32.00
N GLY A 342 16.82 12.10 -31.77
CA GLY A 342 16.67 11.07 -32.80
C GLY A 342 15.55 11.44 -33.77
N GLY A 343 14.31 11.38 -33.29
CA GLY A 343 13.14 11.88 -33.99
C GLY A 343 12.05 10.82 -34.15
N ALA A 344 11.94 10.24 -35.34
CA ALA A 344 10.89 9.26 -35.66
C ALA A 344 11.46 8.05 -36.40
N GLY A 345 11.77 7.00 -35.66
CA GLY A 345 12.29 5.75 -36.20
C GLY A 345 12.79 4.80 -35.13
N ASN A 346 14.00 4.29 -35.23
CA ASN A 346 14.53 3.30 -34.31
C ASN A 346 16.02 3.60 -34.15
N ASP A 347 16.31 4.55 -33.28
CA ASP A 347 17.52 5.36 -33.35
C ASP A 347 18.61 4.86 -32.39
N SER A 348 19.86 5.20 -32.71
CA SER A 348 21.05 4.81 -31.95
C SER A 348 21.86 6.03 -31.57
N LEU A 349 21.55 6.61 -30.40
CA LEU A 349 22.15 7.84 -29.89
C LEU A 349 23.31 7.53 -28.92
N THR A 350 24.44 8.18 -29.12
CA THR A 350 25.63 8.02 -28.27
C THR A 350 26.35 9.34 -27.99
N THR A 351 27.01 9.47 -26.84
CA THR A 351 27.87 10.61 -26.52
C THR A 351 29.20 10.21 -25.87
N GLY A 352 30.11 11.18 -25.74
CA GLY A 352 31.38 11.04 -25.03
C GLY A 352 31.35 11.75 -23.67
N LEU A 353 32.25 12.73 -23.48
CA LEU A 353 32.50 13.32 -22.16
C LEU A 353 31.97 14.76 -22.07
N GLY A 354 30.95 14.97 -21.24
CA GLY A 354 30.47 16.29 -20.84
C GLY A 354 29.22 16.20 -19.99
N ASN A 355 28.25 17.08 -20.23
CA ASN A 355 26.93 17.06 -19.58
C ASN A 355 25.87 17.12 -20.67
N ASP A 356 25.38 15.96 -21.09
CA ASP A 356 24.69 15.74 -22.36
C ASP A 356 23.17 15.67 -22.21
N THR A 357 22.45 15.82 -23.33
CA THR A 357 21.01 15.59 -23.43
C THR A 357 20.71 14.74 -24.66
N LEU A 358 20.14 13.55 -24.46
CA LEU A 358 19.73 12.61 -25.51
C LEU A 358 18.21 12.43 -25.45
N ILE A 359 17.54 12.52 -26.59
CA ILE A 359 16.10 12.29 -26.75
C ILE A 359 15.91 11.32 -27.93
N GLY A 360 15.32 10.15 -27.70
CA GLY A 360 14.97 9.19 -28.75
C GLY A 360 13.86 9.74 -29.64
N GLY A 361 12.60 9.53 -29.26
CA GLY A 361 11.44 10.13 -29.91
C GLY A 361 10.27 9.17 -30.10
N GLU A 362 9.94 8.85 -31.36
CA GLU A 362 8.93 7.84 -31.72
C GLU A 362 9.57 6.57 -32.31
N GLY A 363 9.70 5.52 -31.51
CA GLY A 363 9.97 4.13 -31.89
C GLY A 363 10.86 3.39 -30.89
N ASP A 364 11.45 2.23 -31.22
CA ASP A 364 12.26 1.48 -30.22
C ASP A 364 13.74 1.92 -30.29
N ASP A 365 14.14 2.83 -29.40
CA ASP A 365 15.42 3.54 -29.46
C ASP A 365 16.52 2.96 -28.55
N THR A 366 17.77 3.32 -28.80
CA THR A 366 18.94 2.96 -27.99
C THR A 366 19.78 4.19 -27.67
N LEU A 367 19.81 4.58 -26.40
CA LEU A 367 20.53 5.75 -25.89
C LEU A 367 21.68 5.29 -24.97
N MET A 368 22.90 5.78 -25.20
CA MET A 368 24.05 5.47 -24.35
C MET A 368 25.02 6.66 -24.20
N ASN A 369 25.20 7.15 -22.97
CA ASN A 369 26.15 8.24 -22.69
C ASN A 369 27.59 7.75 -22.45
N SER A 370 28.49 8.67 -22.09
CA SER A 370 29.63 8.33 -21.24
C SER A 370 29.58 9.17 -19.93
N ALA A 371 30.72 9.57 -19.37
CA ALA A 371 30.75 10.15 -18.02
C ALA A 371 30.36 11.64 -18.01
N GLY A 372 29.31 11.98 -17.23
CA GLY A 372 28.68 13.29 -17.19
C GLY A 372 27.75 13.52 -15.98
N ASP A 373 26.89 14.53 -16.02
CA ASP A 373 25.61 14.49 -15.28
C ASP A 373 24.55 14.77 -16.36
N ASP A 374 23.98 13.71 -16.92
CA ASP A 374 23.33 13.70 -18.24
C ASP A 374 21.80 13.52 -18.15
N SER A 375 21.11 13.81 -19.25
CA SER A 375 19.65 13.69 -19.37
C SER A 375 19.27 12.84 -20.57
N LEU A 376 18.78 11.62 -20.35
CA LEU A 376 18.40 10.67 -21.39
C LEU A 376 16.88 10.44 -21.35
N VAL A 377 16.20 10.59 -22.49
CA VAL A 377 14.75 10.39 -22.63
C VAL A 377 14.49 9.46 -23.80
N GLY A 378 13.83 8.32 -23.57
CA GLY A 378 13.40 7.39 -24.62
C GLY A 378 12.30 8.02 -25.48
N GLY A 379 11.05 7.95 -25.03
CA GLY A 379 9.93 8.64 -25.66
C GLY A 379 8.69 7.76 -25.78
N VAL A 380 8.42 7.24 -26.98
CA VAL A 380 7.28 6.38 -27.30
C VAL A 380 7.80 5.14 -28.02
N GLY A 381 7.98 4.04 -27.29
CA GLY A 381 8.89 3.00 -27.75
C GLY A 381 8.96 1.75 -26.90
N ASN A 382 10.07 1.03 -27.03
CA ASN A 382 10.52 0.02 -26.07
C ASN A 382 12.03 0.21 -25.97
N ASP A 383 12.41 1.22 -25.19
CA ASP A 383 13.69 1.91 -25.33
C ASP A 383 14.77 1.26 -24.46
N SER A 384 16.01 1.39 -24.90
CA SER A 384 17.19 0.84 -24.23
C SER A 384 18.14 1.96 -23.84
N ILE A 385 18.01 2.45 -22.60
CA ILE A 385 18.77 3.58 -22.06
C ILE A 385 19.89 3.07 -21.14
N VAL A 386 21.13 3.51 -21.38
CA VAL A 386 22.31 3.11 -20.60
C VAL A 386 23.12 4.36 -20.21
N ALA A 387 23.04 4.73 -18.94
CA ALA A 387 23.90 5.73 -18.30
C ALA A 387 25.22 5.10 -17.79
N THR A 388 26.17 5.89 -17.23
CA THR A 388 27.51 5.37 -16.85
C THR A 388 28.14 5.90 -15.55
N ASP A 389 28.91 6.99 -15.58
CA ASP A 389 29.61 7.59 -14.41
C ASP A 389 29.07 9.03 -14.25
N GLY A 390 28.12 9.27 -13.34
CA GLY A 390 27.40 10.55 -13.27
C GLY A 390 26.24 10.59 -12.29
N ASN A 391 25.58 11.74 -12.17
CA ASN A 391 24.27 11.83 -11.50
C ASN A 391 23.22 12.04 -12.59
N ASP A 392 22.88 10.96 -13.28
CA ASP A 392 22.15 10.98 -14.54
C ASP A 392 20.63 10.97 -14.31
N THR A 393 19.87 11.46 -15.29
CA THR A 393 18.40 11.43 -15.30
C THR A 393 17.91 10.68 -16.52
N LEU A 394 17.27 9.54 -16.29
CA LEU A 394 16.73 8.65 -17.31
C LEU A 394 15.20 8.65 -17.24
N ILE A 395 14.54 8.79 -18.39
CA ILE A 395 13.08 8.72 -18.53
C ILE A 395 12.78 7.77 -19.69
N GLY A 396 12.06 6.68 -19.42
CA GLY A 396 11.55 5.77 -20.46
C GLY A 396 10.47 6.45 -21.29
N GLY A 397 9.21 6.36 -20.85
CA GLY A 397 8.09 7.11 -21.43
C GLY A 397 6.80 6.29 -21.56
N ASP A 398 6.33 6.10 -22.78
CA ASP A 398 5.23 5.18 -23.12
C ASP A 398 5.83 3.92 -23.78
N GLY A 399 6.07 2.85 -23.02
CA GLY A 399 6.82 1.70 -23.53
C GLY A 399 7.08 0.59 -22.53
N ALA A 400 7.74 -0.49 -22.98
CA ALA A 400 8.31 -1.49 -22.08
C ALA A 400 9.83 -1.35 -22.11
N ASP A 401 10.32 -0.39 -21.34
CA ASP A 401 11.65 0.18 -21.46
C ASP A 401 12.67 -0.58 -20.61
N THR A 402 13.95 -0.37 -20.90
CA THR A 402 15.07 -0.93 -20.14
C THR A 402 16.10 0.15 -19.85
N MET A 403 16.32 0.41 -18.56
CA MET A 403 17.21 1.47 -18.06
C MET A 403 18.28 0.92 -17.13
N TYR A 404 19.49 1.48 -17.25
CA TYR A 404 20.62 1.27 -16.35
C TYR A 404 21.20 2.63 -15.95
N GLY A 405 21.24 2.96 -14.65
CA GLY A 405 21.86 4.17 -14.09
C GLY A 405 23.37 4.12 -14.17
N GLY A 406 24.02 3.38 -13.28
CA GLY A 406 25.45 3.06 -13.37
C GLY A 406 26.21 3.33 -12.08
N ASN A 407 26.88 4.49 -11.98
CA ASN A 407 27.69 4.88 -10.83
C ASN A 407 27.48 6.35 -10.46
N ASP A 408 27.42 6.60 -9.14
CA ASP A 408 27.00 7.88 -8.50
C ASP A 408 25.44 8.00 -8.47
N ASP A 409 24.85 9.10 -7.99
CA ASP A 409 23.46 9.11 -7.49
C ASP A 409 22.43 9.41 -8.62
N ASP A 410 21.71 8.39 -9.13
CA ASP A 410 20.88 8.48 -10.35
C ASP A 410 19.35 8.65 -10.12
N LEU A 411 18.64 9.16 -11.14
CA LEU A 411 17.17 9.22 -11.21
C LEU A 411 16.64 8.49 -12.44
N LEU A 412 15.87 7.42 -12.24
CA LEU A 412 15.22 6.64 -13.30
C LEU A 412 13.69 6.74 -13.15
N VAL A 413 13.00 6.97 -14.27
CA VAL A 413 11.53 6.98 -14.34
C VAL A 413 11.08 6.12 -15.52
N GLY A 414 10.30 5.07 -15.24
CA GLY A 414 9.67 4.20 -16.23
C GLY A 414 8.62 4.92 -17.06
N GLY A 415 7.37 4.85 -16.63
CA GLY A 415 6.26 5.62 -17.18
C GLY A 415 4.96 4.86 -17.23
N ASN A 416 4.59 4.35 -18.41
CA ASN A 416 3.44 3.47 -18.62
C ASN A 416 3.87 2.22 -19.38
N ASP A 417 3.19 1.10 -19.10
CA ASP A 417 3.57 -0.27 -19.51
C ASP A 417 4.76 -0.80 -18.67
N ASN A 418 5.31 -1.98 -18.99
CA ASN A 418 6.10 -2.79 -18.04
C ASN A 418 7.61 -2.57 -18.19
N ASP A 419 8.22 -1.88 -17.23
CA ASP A 419 9.61 -1.43 -17.31
C ASP A 419 10.63 -2.30 -16.57
N LEU A 420 11.91 -2.18 -16.97
CA LEU A 420 13.05 -2.85 -16.36
C LEU A 420 14.15 -1.85 -15.99
N MET A 421 14.32 -1.57 -14.70
CA MET A 421 15.27 -0.56 -14.19
C MET A 421 16.34 -1.14 -13.28
N TYR A 422 17.56 -0.64 -13.43
CA TYR A 422 18.72 -0.94 -12.58
C TYR A 422 19.41 0.37 -12.16
N GLY A 423 19.50 0.68 -10.86
CA GLY A 423 20.32 1.80 -10.37
C GLY A 423 21.83 1.49 -10.46
N GLU A 424 22.19 0.26 -10.12
CA GLU A 424 23.55 -0.32 -10.04
C GLU A 424 24.39 0.13 -8.83
N SER A 425 24.80 1.40 -8.70
CA SER A 425 25.76 1.82 -7.65
C SER A 425 25.74 3.33 -7.32
N GLY A 426 24.74 3.75 -6.56
CA GLY A 426 24.61 5.14 -6.11
C GLY A 426 23.84 5.35 -4.82
N HIS A 427 22.91 6.29 -4.88
CA HIS A 427 21.86 6.55 -3.90
C HIS A 427 20.61 6.85 -4.70
N ASP A 428 20.09 5.81 -5.33
CA ASP A 428 19.35 5.93 -6.59
C ASP A 428 17.85 6.12 -6.32
N SER A 429 17.18 6.79 -7.26
CA SER A 429 15.74 7.08 -7.18
C SER A 429 15.04 6.48 -8.39
N LEU A 430 14.28 5.40 -8.19
CA LEU A 430 13.55 4.68 -9.24
C LEU A 430 12.02 4.85 -9.05
N GLU A 431 11.30 5.26 -10.10
CA GLU A 431 9.83 5.34 -10.14
C GLU A 431 9.31 4.54 -11.35
N GLY A 432 8.60 3.42 -11.14
CA GLY A 432 8.01 2.58 -12.19
C GLY A 432 6.87 3.29 -12.92
N GLY A 433 5.83 3.64 -12.16
CA GLY A 433 4.69 4.41 -12.63
C GLY A 433 3.44 3.55 -12.83
N GLY A 434 3.39 2.78 -13.92
CA GLY A 434 2.17 2.06 -14.31
C GLY A 434 2.39 0.89 -15.25
N GLY A 435 2.91 -0.21 -14.71
CA GLY A 435 3.11 -1.51 -15.36
C GLY A 435 3.14 -2.63 -14.32
N ASP A 436 3.46 -3.87 -14.73
CA ASP A 436 4.03 -4.83 -13.76
C ASP A 436 5.56 -4.73 -13.90
N ASP A 437 6.18 -3.85 -13.10
CA ASP A 437 7.55 -3.36 -13.29
C ASP A 437 8.61 -4.22 -12.57
N VAL A 438 9.87 -4.11 -13.00
CA VAL A 438 11.00 -4.82 -12.40
C VAL A 438 12.14 -3.84 -12.10
N MET A 439 12.48 -3.69 -10.82
CA MET A 439 13.47 -2.72 -10.35
C MET A 439 14.53 -3.36 -9.43
N ASP A 440 15.77 -2.90 -9.52
CA ASP A 440 16.91 -3.32 -8.68
C ASP A 440 17.80 -2.09 -8.40
N GLY A 441 17.81 -1.59 -7.16
CA GLY A 441 18.60 -0.41 -6.76
C GLY A 441 20.10 -0.68 -6.84
N GLY A 442 20.57 -1.69 -6.09
CA GLY A 442 21.88 -2.30 -6.24
C GLY A 442 22.81 -2.10 -5.04
N LEU A 443 23.61 -1.03 -5.06
CA LEU A 443 24.59 -0.71 -4.00
C LEU A 443 24.46 0.75 -3.57
N GLY A 444 23.73 0.98 -2.49
CA GLY A 444 23.38 2.33 -2.10
C GLY A 444 22.32 2.32 -1.02
N ASN A 445 21.97 3.51 -0.55
CA ASN A 445 20.72 3.69 0.18
C ASN A 445 19.72 4.25 -0.83
N ASP A 446 18.88 3.38 -1.39
CA ASP A 446 18.10 3.68 -2.58
C ASP A 446 16.63 3.98 -2.24
N THR A 447 15.91 4.59 -3.17
CA THR A 447 14.48 4.92 -3.05
C THR A 447 13.74 4.39 -4.28
N LEU A 448 12.90 3.38 -4.09
CA LEU A 448 12.20 2.69 -5.16
C LEU A 448 10.69 2.77 -4.95
N ILE A 449 9.94 3.18 -5.98
CA ILE A 449 8.49 3.31 -5.96
C ILE A 449 7.93 2.58 -7.18
N GLY A 450 7.15 1.52 -6.97
CA GLY A 450 6.51 0.74 -8.04
C GLY A 450 5.43 1.56 -8.76
N GLY A 451 4.23 1.60 -8.19
CA GLY A 451 3.16 2.50 -8.62
C GLY A 451 1.82 1.80 -8.79
N ILE A 452 1.51 1.37 -10.01
CA ILE A 452 0.24 0.73 -10.37
C ILE A 452 0.47 -0.52 -11.23
N GLY A 453 0.41 -1.68 -10.58
CA GLY A 453 0.48 -3.02 -11.17
C GLY A 453 1.24 -3.95 -10.25
N GLY A 454 1.57 -5.18 -10.68
CA GLY A 454 2.18 -6.18 -9.79
C GLY A 454 3.70 -6.16 -9.85
N ASP A 455 4.33 -5.31 -9.04
CA ASP A 455 5.74 -4.92 -9.19
C ASP A 455 6.71 -5.90 -8.51
N THR A 456 7.93 -6.01 -9.06
CA THR A 456 9.02 -6.82 -8.51
C THR A 456 10.22 -5.93 -8.21
N ILE A 457 10.41 -5.60 -6.93
CA ILE A 457 11.39 -4.60 -6.50
C ILE A 457 12.47 -5.25 -5.62
N ALA A 458 13.72 -4.99 -5.96
CA ALA A 458 14.89 -5.23 -5.12
C ALA A 458 15.53 -3.89 -4.73
N GLY A 459 15.76 -3.67 -3.44
CA GLY A 459 16.58 -2.54 -2.96
C GLY A 459 18.04 -2.80 -3.30
N GLY A 460 18.83 -3.29 -2.34
CA GLY A 460 20.22 -3.61 -2.58
C GLY A 460 20.98 -3.90 -1.30
N ASP A 461 22.28 -3.63 -1.29
CA ASP A 461 23.05 -3.50 -0.04
C ASP A 461 23.16 -2.00 0.35
N GLY A 462 22.30 -1.56 1.26
CA GLY A 462 22.39 -0.31 2.03
C GLY A 462 21.09 -0.06 2.81
N ASP A 463 20.85 1.14 3.37
CA ASP A 463 19.59 1.39 4.10
C ASP A 463 18.49 1.90 3.14
N ASP A 464 17.65 1.00 2.61
CA ASP A 464 16.74 1.27 1.47
C ASP A 464 15.32 1.70 1.87
N TYR A 465 14.63 2.42 0.96
CA TYR A 465 13.19 2.68 1.03
C TYR A 465 12.48 2.12 -0.21
N ILE A 466 11.49 1.25 0.00
CA ILE A 466 10.68 0.64 -1.06
C ILE A 466 9.19 0.84 -0.78
N GLU A 467 8.44 1.31 -1.77
CA GLU A 467 6.98 1.40 -1.78
C GLU A 467 6.45 0.69 -3.03
N GLY A 468 5.66 -0.38 -2.88
CA GLY A 468 5.06 -1.14 -3.98
C GLY A 468 3.98 -0.32 -4.68
N GLY A 469 2.77 -0.27 -4.12
CA GLY A 469 1.72 0.65 -4.55
C GLY A 469 0.32 0.01 -4.63
N ASP A 470 -0.34 0.16 -5.77
CA ASP A 470 -1.62 -0.50 -6.10
C ASP A 470 -1.32 -1.81 -6.90
N GLY A 471 -1.02 -2.92 -6.21
CA GLY A 471 -0.45 -4.13 -6.84
C GLY A 471 -0.63 -5.43 -6.05
N ASP A 472 -0.19 -6.57 -6.62
CA ASP A 472 0.13 -7.78 -5.84
C ASP A 472 1.67 -7.90 -5.89
N ASP A 473 2.38 -7.20 -5.00
CA ASP A 473 3.78 -6.84 -5.18
C ASP A 473 4.79 -7.83 -4.57
N SER A 474 6.05 -7.78 -5.03
CA SER A 474 7.14 -8.65 -4.59
C SER A 474 8.38 -7.83 -4.23
N LEU A 475 8.50 -7.44 -2.96
CA LEU A 475 9.50 -6.51 -2.45
C LEU A 475 10.62 -7.25 -1.70
N THR A 476 11.88 -6.96 -2.01
CA THR A 476 13.05 -7.57 -1.34
C THR A 476 14.22 -6.62 -1.15
N THR A 477 15.06 -6.88 -0.13
CA THR A 477 16.31 -6.12 0.11
C THR A 477 17.49 -7.03 0.49
N GLY A 478 18.68 -6.43 0.55
CA GLY A 478 19.95 -7.03 0.96
C GLY A 478 20.37 -6.59 2.37
N LEU A 479 21.63 -6.16 2.54
CA LEU A 479 22.19 -5.80 3.85
C LEU A 479 21.99 -4.33 4.19
N GLY A 480 21.22 -4.03 5.23
CA GLY A 480 20.75 -2.68 5.46
C GLY A 480 20.05 -2.42 6.79
N ASN A 481 19.28 -1.34 6.81
CA ASN A 481 18.31 -0.99 7.84
C ASN A 481 17.09 -0.42 7.08
N ASP A 482 16.30 -1.32 6.51
CA ASP A 482 15.43 -1.06 5.38
C ASP A 482 14.00 -0.68 5.77
N THR A 483 13.26 -0.09 4.83
CA THR A 483 11.83 0.14 4.94
C THR A 483 11.12 -0.38 3.69
N LEU A 484 10.28 -1.41 3.85
CA LEU A 484 9.47 -1.99 2.78
C LEU A 484 7.99 -1.72 3.08
N ILE A 485 7.26 -1.18 2.11
CA ILE A 485 5.82 -0.91 2.18
C ILE A 485 5.18 -1.57 0.96
N GLY A 486 4.32 -2.57 1.15
CA GLY A 486 3.55 -3.22 0.07
C GLY A 486 2.59 -2.23 -0.56
N GLY A 487 1.47 -1.98 0.12
CA GLY A 487 0.49 -0.97 -0.26
C GLY A 487 -0.92 -1.53 -0.29
N ALA A 488 -1.40 -1.89 -1.48
CA ALA A 488 -2.79 -2.23 -1.74
C ALA A 488 -2.98 -3.43 -2.70
N GLY A 489 -2.61 -4.61 -2.22
CA GLY A 489 -3.10 -5.90 -2.69
C GLY A 489 -2.50 -7.00 -1.84
N ASN A 490 -2.09 -8.14 -2.42
CA ASN A 490 -1.60 -9.29 -1.63
C ASN A 490 -0.09 -9.41 -1.80
N ASP A 491 0.64 -8.68 -0.97
CA ASP A 491 2.05 -8.37 -1.18
C ASP A 491 2.99 -9.40 -0.54
N THR A 492 4.17 -9.56 -1.10
CA THR A 492 5.24 -10.44 -0.59
C THR A 492 6.47 -9.61 -0.24
N LEU A 493 6.71 -9.38 1.04
CA LEU A 493 7.82 -8.59 1.56
C LEU A 493 8.88 -9.51 2.18
N ARG A 494 10.15 -9.37 1.79
CA ARG A 494 11.26 -10.13 2.40
C ARG A 494 12.59 -9.37 2.41
N ASN A 495 13.04 -8.97 3.60
CA ASN A 495 14.32 -8.30 3.81
C ASN A 495 15.53 -9.27 3.71
N SER A 496 16.72 -8.77 4.08
CA SER A 496 17.77 -9.63 4.62
C SER A 496 18.19 -9.22 6.04
N ALA A 497 19.45 -8.82 6.29
CA ALA A 497 19.93 -8.63 7.65
C ALA A 497 20.05 -7.15 8.00
N GLY A 498 19.32 -6.71 9.04
CA GLY A 498 19.14 -5.30 9.42
C GLY A 498 18.39 -5.12 10.73
N ASP A 499 18.04 -3.88 11.09
CA ASP A 499 16.89 -3.67 12.01
C ASP A 499 15.83 -2.94 11.16
N ASP A 500 14.94 -3.70 10.54
CA ASP A 500 14.13 -3.29 9.37
C ASP A 500 12.66 -3.01 9.73
N SER A 501 11.96 -2.35 8.81
CA SER A 501 10.54 -2.00 8.94
C SER A 501 9.74 -2.51 7.73
N LEU A 502 8.94 -3.55 7.90
CA LEU A 502 8.15 -4.17 6.84
C LEU A 502 6.66 -3.93 7.11
N VAL A 503 5.95 -3.32 6.16
CA VAL A 503 4.52 -3.00 6.25
C VAL A 503 3.80 -3.57 5.04
N GLY A 504 2.85 -4.50 5.24
CA GLY A 504 2.03 -5.08 4.17
C GLY A 504 1.12 -4.02 3.58
N GLY A 505 0.00 -3.74 4.26
CA GLY A 505 -0.89 -2.63 3.95
C GLY A 505 -2.35 -3.05 3.92
N ALA A 506 -2.83 -3.48 2.75
CA ALA A 506 -4.25 -3.75 2.52
C ALA A 506 -4.52 -4.90 1.53
N GLY A 507 -4.36 -6.13 2.00
CA GLY A 507 -4.83 -7.37 1.38
C GLY A 507 -4.36 -8.57 2.21
N ASP A 508 -4.27 -9.77 1.63
CA ASP A 508 -3.82 -10.96 2.38
C ASP A 508 -2.28 -11.10 2.25
N ASP A 509 -1.50 -10.42 3.08
CA ASP A 509 -0.05 -10.18 2.88
C ASP A 509 0.86 -11.30 3.42
N SER A 510 2.09 -11.37 2.88
CA SER A 510 3.12 -12.37 3.21
C SER A 510 4.47 -11.72 3.53
N ILE A 511 4.73 -11.48 4.81
CA ILE A 511 5.94 -10.80 5.32
C ILE A 511 6.92 -11.83 5.90
N VAL A 512 8.19 -11.78 5.50
CA VAL A 512 9.27 -12.67 5.97
C VAL A 512 10.52 -11.85 6.30
N ALA A 513 10.73 -11.58 7.58
CA ALA A 513 11.97 -11.01 8.11
C ALA A 513 13.09 -12.08 8.25
N THR A 514 14.34 -11.73 8.63
CA THR A 514 15.43 -12.72 8.72
C THR A 514 16.42 -12.63 9.90
N ASP A 515 17.36 -11.67 9.93
CA ASP A 515 18.44 -11.57 10.94
C ASP A 515 18.49 -10.13 11.48
N GLY A 516 18.03 -9.91 12.72
CA GLY A 516 18.06 -8.63 13.42
C GLY A 516 16.71 -8.24 14.02
N ASN A 517 16.56 -7.02 14.56
CA ASN A 517 15.40 -6.68 15.41
C ASN A 517 14.35 -5.92 14.59
N ASP A 518 13.54 -6.67 13.85
CA ASP A 518 12.66 -6.16 12.82
C ASP A 518 11.29 -5.73 13.38
N THR A 519 10.60 -4.86 12.64
CA THR A 519 9.22 -4.46 12.91
C THR A 519 8.33 -4.78 11.72
N LEU A 520 7.37 -5.69 11.94
CA LEU A 520 6.43 -6.18 10.93
C LEU A 520 5.02 -5.69 11.27
N GLU A 521 4.35 -5.04 10.32
CA GLU A 521 2.95 -4.61 10.40
C GLU A 521 2.18 -5.20 9.20
N GLY A 522 1.21 -6.07 9.43
CA GLY A 522 0.37 -6.69 8.39
C GLY A 522 -0.54 -5.65 7.74
N GLY A 523 -1.64 -5.31 8.40
CA GLY A 523 -2.51 -4.18 8.02
C GLY A 523 -4.00 -4.52 8.04
N ASP A 524 -4.69 -4.31 6.92
CA ASP A 524 -6.09 -4.68 6.72
C ASP A 524 -6.17 -5.95 5.84
N GLY A 525 -6.27 -7.14 6.45
CA GLY A 525 -5.90 -8.35 5.72
C GLY A 525 -6.23 -9.70 6.38
N ALA A 526 -5.51 -10.73 5.94
CA ALA A 526 -5.44 -12.03 6.60
C ALA A 526 -4.01 -12.52 6.49
N ASP A 527 -3.14 -11.88 7.27
CA ASP A 527 -1.73 -11.78 6.94
C ASP A 527 -0.92 -12.97 7.47
N THR A 528 0.23 -13.21 6.86
CA THR A 528 1.19 -14.22 7.32
C THR A 528 2.56 -13.58 7.51
N MET A 529 3.04 -13.57 8.77
CA MET A 529 4.28 -12.92 9.17
C MET A 529 5.25 -13.91 9.83
N TYR A 530 6.52 -13.81 9.49
CA TYR A 530 7.65 -14.51 10.13
C TYR A 530 8.69 -13.48 10.56
N GLY A 531 9.03 -13.42 11.86
CA GLY A 531 10.10 -12.59 12.41
C GLY A 531 11.47 -13.10 11.99
N GLY A 532 11.94 -14.20 12.59
CA GLY A 532 13.11 -14.93 12.11
C GLY A 532 14.12 -15.23 13.21
N ASN A 533 15.18 -14.43 13.31
CA ASN A 533 16.18 -14.55 14.37
C ASN A 533 16.49 -13.15 14.94
N ASP A 534 16.59 -13.08 16.27
CA ASP A 534 16.74 -11.89 17.14
C ASP A 534 15.38 -11.37 17.70
N ASP A 535 15.29 -10.20 18.34
CA ASP A 535 14.13 -9.83 19.18
C ASP A 535 13.09 -8.98 18.39
N ASP A 536 12.09 -9.60 17.73
CA ASP A 536 11.19 -8.91 16.78
C ASP A 536 9.91 -8.28 17.36
N LEU A 537 9.30 -7.37 16.59
CA LEU A 537 7.97 -6.78 16.86
C LEU A 537 6.98 -7.09 15.72
N LEU A 538 5.97 -7.90 16.01
CA LEU A 538 4.92 -8.27 15.06
C LEU A 538 3.57 -7.61 15.44
N VAL A 539 2.90 -7.01 14.46
CA VAL A 539 1.59 -6.35 14.57
C VAL A 539 0.70 -6.83 13.43
N GLY A 540 -0.30 -7.67 13.71
CA GLY A 540 -1.22 -8.17 12.67
C GLY A 540 -2.00 -7.05 11.99
N GLY A 541 -2.86 -6.38 12.77
CA GLY A 541 -3.67 -5.27 12.27
C GLY A 541 -5.14 -5.56 12.46
N SER A 542 -5.90 -5.72 11.38
CA SER A 542 -7.27 -6.22 11.41
C SER A 542 -7.46 -7.36 10.41
N GLY A 543 -7.69 -8.57 10.93
CA GLY A 543 -7.69 -9.76 10.07
C GLY A 543 -8.10 -11.07 10.74
N ASP A 544 -7.52 -12.16 10.24
CA ASP A 544 -7.52 -13.49 10.85
C ASP A 544 -6.07 -14.02 10.70
N ASP A 545 -5.12 -13.39 11.41
CA ASP A 545 -3.71 -13.37 11.02
C ASP A 545 -2.91 -14.60 11.50
N GLN A 546 -1.74 -14.83 10.90
CA GLN A 546 -0.76 -15.85 11.30
C GLN A 546 0.59 -15.18 11.55
N MET A 547 1.04 -15.22 12.81
CA MET A 547 2.30 -14.58 13.22
C MET A 547 3.22 -15.62 13.84
N HIS A 548 4.46 -15.65 13.37
CA HIS A 548 5.51 -16.55 13.81
C HIS A 548 6.73 -15.72 14.23
N GLY A 549 7.15 -15.82 15.49
CA GLY A 549 8.39 -15.20 15.96
C GLY A 549 9.63 -15.94 15.47
N GLU A 550 9.60 -17.27 15.62
CA GLU A 550 10.64 -18.27 15.30
C GLU A 550 11.77 -18.41 16.33
N ALA A 551 12.59 -17.39 16.59
CA ALA A 551 13.79 -17.53 17.43
C ALA A 551 14.24 -16.26 18.16
N ASP A 552 14.63 -16.44 19.42
CA ASP A 552 14.95 -15.39 20.39
C ASP A 552 13.69 -14.81 21.08
N ALA A 553 13.51 -13.50 21.29
CA ALA A 553 12.45 -12.99 22.20
C ALA A 553 11.50 -11.97 21.56
N ASP A 554 10.38 -12.48 21.04
CA ASP A 554 9.47 -11.71 20.19
C ASP A 554 8.34 -11.00 20.94
N THR A 555 7.83 -9.93 20.35
CA THR A 555 6.68 -9.17 20.87
C THR A 555 5.55 -9.09 19.86
N PHE A 556 4.46 -9.79 20.13
CA PHE A 556 3.20 -9.67 19.39
C PHE A 556 2.35 -8.55 20.02
N ARG A 557 2.13 -7.43 19.31
CA ARG A 557 1.37 -6.29 19.84
C ARG A 557 0.01 -6.14 19.16
N MET A 558 -1.04 -6.14 19.96
CA MET A 558 -2.43 -6.08 19.48
C MET A 558 -3.14 -4.78 19.84
N SER A 559 -4.11 -4.39 19.01
CA SER A 559 -4.99 -3.24 19.24
C SER A 559 -6.47 -3.60 18.96
N ASP A 560 -7.41 -2.67 19.20
CA ASP A 560 -8.84 -2.93 19.02
C ASP A 560 -9.18 -3.42 17.59
N GLY A 561 -9.81 -4.60 17.48
CA GLY A 561 -10.27 -5.16 16.20
C GLY A 561 -9.30 -6.13 15.52
N PHE A 562 -8.34 -6.69 16.28
CA PHE A 562 -7.33 -7.66 15.80
C PHE A 562 -7.93 -8.85 15.02
N GLY A 563 -9.02 -9.45 15.50
CA GLY A 563 -9.72 -10.54 14.79
C GLY A 563 -9.45 -11.94 15.34
N ASN A 564 -9.24 -12.96 14.50
CA ASN A 564 -9.07 -14.36 14.97
C ASN A 564 -7.66 -14.93 14.74
N ASP A 565 -6.67 -14.27 15.32
CA ASP A 565 -5.25 -14.50 15.02
C ASP A 565 -4.70 -15.80 15.61
N THR A 566 -3.64 -16.31 14.99
CA THR A 566 -2.84 -17.44 15.44
C THR A 566 -1.39 -17.00 15.63
N LEU A 567 -0.90 -17.08 16.86
CA LEU A 567 0.46 -16.72 17.24
C LEU A 567 1.27 -17.97 17.61
N THR A 568 2.49 -18.03 17.09
CA THR A 568 3.55 -18.92 17.58
C THR A 568 4.75 -18.04 17.89
N GLY A 569 5.26 -18.05 19.12
CA GLY A 569 6.56 -17.45 19.43
C GLY A 569 7.66 -18.32 18.84
N GLY A 570 8.38 -19.06 19.68
CA GLY A 570 9.33 -20.05 19.22
C GLY A 570 9.93 -20.90 20.32
N GLU A 571 10.88 -21.76 19.95
CA GLU A 571 11.67 -22.58 20.88
C GLU A 571 13.16 -22.61 20.50
N ALA A 572 13.60 -21.56 19.80
CA ALA A 572 14.99 -21.32 19.42
C ALA A 572 15.49 -20.03 20.10
N GLY A 573 16.81 -19.91 20.27
CA GLY A 573 17.40 -18.70 20.87
C GLY A 573 17.15 -18.54 22.37
N ASN A 574 16.83 -17.31 22.76
CA ASN A 574 16.38 -16.81 24.05
C ASN A 574 14.83 -16.72 24.11
N ASP A 575 14.19 -17.88 24.05
CA ASP A 575 12.76 -18.18 24.24
C ASP A 575 12.04 -17.35 25.34
N TYR A 576 11.62 -16.11 25.03
CA TYR A 576 10.85 -15.26 25.96
C TYR A 576 9.83 -14.37 25.26
N ASP A 577 8.86 -15.02 24.63
CA ASP A 577 7.90 -14.39 23.75
C ASP A 577 6.76 -13.73 24.53
N THR A 578 6.38 -12.53 24.08
CA THR A 578 5.44 -11.64 24.77
C THR A 578 4.26 -11.27 23.90
N VAL A 579 3.03 -11.56 24.37
CA VAL A 579 1.81 -11.01 23.77
C VAL A 579 1.37 -9.77 24.56
N ASP A 580 1.44 -8.60 23.93
CA ASP A 580 1.07 -7.29 24.48
C ASP A 580 -0.28 -6.83 23.92
N VAL A 581 -1.35 -7.06 24.69
CA VAL A 581 -2.71 -6.57 24.38
C VAL A 581 -3.06 -5.27 25.11
N SER A 582 -2.09 -4.58 25.72
CA SER A 582 -2.38 -3.39 26.57
C SER A 582 -2.98 -2.18 25.84
N ALA A 583 -2.99 -2.18 24.50
CA ALA A 583 -3.68 -1.18 23.70
C ALA A 583 -5.16 -1.50 23.42
N VAL A 584 -5.63 -2.73 23.72
CA VAL A 584 -7.03 -3.14 23.61
C VAL A 584 -7.86 -2.43 24.68
N THR A 585 -9.01 -1.87 24.30
CA THR A 585 -9.84 -1.01 25.16
C THR A 585 -10.97 -1.74 25.88
N THR A 586 -11.15 -3.03 25.60
CA THR A 586 -12.05 -3.97 26.26
C THR A 586 -11.27 -4.93 27.16
N GLY A 587 -11.82 -5.30 28.32
CA GLY A 587 -11.18 -6.28 29.19
C GLY A 587 -11.23 -7.69 28.60
N VAL A 588 -10.13 -8.43 28.74
CA VAL A 588 -9.88 -9.70 28.06
C VAL A 588 -10.06 -10.91 28.98
N THR A 589 -10.33 -12.06 28.37
CA THR A 589 -10.33 -13.38 29.02
C THR A 589 -9.26 -14.26 28.40
N VAL A 590 -8.24 -14.60 29.19
CA VAL A 590 -7.18 -15.55 28.86
C VAL A 590 -7.55 -16.94 29.39
N THR A 591 -7.35 -17.98 28.60
CA THR A 591 -7.55 -19.38 29.02
C THR A 591 -6.43 -20.25 28.47
N TYR A 592 -5.59 -20.79 29.35
CA TYR A 592 -4.56 -21.76 28.98
C TYR A 592 -5.19 -23.13 28.71
N THR A 593 -4.59 -23.86 27.77
CA THR A 593 -5.02 -25.20 27.35
C THR A 593 -3.92 -26.26 27.52
N GLY A 594 -2.68 -25.82 27.71
CA GLY A 594 -1.50 -26.59 28.09
C GLY A 594 -0.38 -25.65 28.55
N ASP A 595 0.83 -26.18 28.64
CA ASP A 595 2.05 -25.39 28.85
C ASP A 595 2.22 -24.39 27.68
N GLU A 596 2.50 -23.13 27.98
CA GLU A 596 2.77 -22.02 27.01
C GLU A 596 1.72 -21.85 25.89
N ALA A 597 0.49 -22.38 26.03
CA ALA A 597 -0.50 -22.41 24.95
C ALA A 597 -1.95 -22.19 25.41
N GLY A 598 -2.68 -21.33 24.72
CA GLY A 598 -4.02 -20.90 25.14
C GLY A 598 -4.78 -20.03 24.13
N THR A 599 -5.75 -19.29 24.64
CA THR A 599 -6.53 -18.29 23.88
C THR A 599 -6.74 -17.02 24.69
N ILE A 600 -6.72 -15.86 24.03
CA ILE A 600 -7.13 -14.56 24.59
C ILE A 600 -8.36 -14.08 23.79
N THR A 601 -9.40 -13.58 24.47
CA THR A 601 -10.58 -13.02 23.78
C THR A 601 -11.14 -11.81 24.51
N ASP A 602 -11.53 -10.77 23.77
CA ASP A 602 -12.25 -9.61 24.27
C ASP A 602 -13.79 -9.81 24.29
N GLY A 603 -14.26 -10.94 23.72
CA GLY A 603 -15.66 -11.30 23.54
C GLY A 603 -16.22 -11.06 22.14
N SER A 604 -15.47 -10.37 21.28
CA SER A 604 -15.66 -10.19 19.83
C SER A 604 -14.70 -11.13 19.09
N ASP A 605 -13.42 -10.94 19.41
CA ASP A 605 -12.25 -11.38 18.66
C ASP A 605 -11.43 -12.37 19.51
N THR A 606 -10.58 -13.22 18.92
CA THR A 606 -9.92 -14.34 19.62
C THR A 606 -8.52 -14.66 19.08
N ILE A 607 -7.49 -14.34 19.86
CA ILE A 607 -6.13 -14.81 19.67
C ILE A 607 -6.02 -16.28 20.12
N THR A 608 -5.42 -17.14 19.30
CA THR A 608 -4.95 -18.47 19.69
C THR A 608 -3.43 -18.46 19.72
N PHE A 609 -2.81 -18.84 20.84
CA PHE A 609 -1.36 -18.77 21.01
C PHE A 609 -0.75 -20.10 21.45
N SER A 610 0.52 -20.31 21.11
CA SER A 610 1.38 -21.41 21.57
C SER A 610 2.83 -20.97 21.57
N GLU A 611 3.66 -21.50 22.48
CA GLU A 611 5.08 -21.14 22.60
C GLU A 611 5.16 -19.63 22.95
N ILE A 612 4.58 -19.25 24.11
CA ILE A 612 4.52 -17.87 24.66
C ILE A 612 4.70 -17.89 26.19
N GLU A 613 5.73 -17.22 26.69
CA GLU A 613 6.13 -17.18 28.11
C GLU A 613 5.56 -15.98 28.87
N ALA A 614 5.16 -14.92 28.18
CA ALA A 614 4.74 -13.66 28.77
C ALA A 614 3.45 -13.08 28.16
N LEU A 615 2.55 -12.61 29.03
CA LEU A 615 1.37 -11.84 28.67
C LEU A 615 1.38 -10.48 29.36
N LYS A 616 1.06 -9.43 28.58
CA LYS A 616 0.82 -8.08 29.09
C LYS A 616 -0.58 -7.63 28.69
N LEU A 617 -1.45 -7.53 29.68
CA LEU A 617 -2.90 -7.37 29.52
C LEU A 617 -3.32 -5.88 29.59
N THR A 618 -4.62 -5.62 29.78
CA THR A 618 -5.23 -4.30 29.57
C THR A 618 -5.29 -3.46 30.85
N ASP A 619 -5.59 -2.16 30.72
CA ASP A 619 -5.97 -1.31 31.88
C ASP A 619 -7.48 -1.49 32.23
N GLN A 620 -8.00 -2.72 32.14
CA GLN A 620 -9.40 -3.08 32.42
C GLN A 620 -9.47 -4.36 33.27
N GLY A 621 -10.65 -4.68 33.81
CA GLY A 621 -10.86 -5.87 34.64
C GLY A 621 -10.78 -7.18 33.85
N ASP A 622 -9.62 -7.84 33.92
CA ASP A 622 -9.23 -8.99 33.11
C ASP A 622 -9.35 -10.32 33.87
N VAL A 623 -9.49 -11.42 33.11
CA VAL A 623 -9.69 -12.77 33.67
C VAL A 623 -8.70 -13.75 33.06
N VAL A 624 -7.84 -14.35 33.88
CA VAL A 624 -6.85 -15.35 33.46
C VAL A 624 -7.12 -16.70 34.14
N ASP A 625 -7.24 -17.75 33.33
CA ASP A 625 -7.21 -19.14 33.79
C ASP A 625 -5.93 -19.85 33.31
N ALA A 626 -4.86 -19.78 34.10
CA ALA A 626 -3.60 -20.48 33.87
C ALA A 626 -3.59 -21.89 34.51
N SER A 627 -4.72 -22.42 34.99
CA SER A 627 -4.77 -23.71 35.71
C SER A 627 -4.43 -24.95 34.86
N ALA A 628 -4.21 -24.77 33.56
CA ALA A 628 -3.74 -25.79 32.62
C ALA A 628 -2.21 -25.75 32.37
N ASP A 629 -1.54 -24.65 32.71
CA ASP A 629 -0.09 -24.48 32.57
C ASP A 629 0.68 -25.19 33.69
N SER A 630 1.86 -25.74 33.38
CA SER A 630 2.80 -26.32 34.34
C SER A 630 4.27 -25.96 34.12
N ALA A 631 4.57 -25.07 33.17
CA ALA A 631 5.92 -24.55 32.93
C ALA A 631 6.25 -23.38 33.88
N GLY A 632 5.27 -22.49 34.10
CA GLY A 632 5.40 -21.27 34.88
C GLY A 632 5.42 -20.04 33.97
N VAL A 633 4.46 -19.13 34.15
CA VAL A 633 4.19 -18.06 33.19
C VAL A 633 4.34 -16.65 33.78
N SER A 634 4.68 -15.67 32.94
CA SER A 634 4.75 -14.25 33.31
C SER A 634 3.48 -13.51 32.89
N ILE A 635 2.77 -12.89 33.83
CA ILE A 635 1.54 -12.14 33.56
C ILE A 635 1.63 -10.76 34.21
N ASP A 636 1.57 -9.72 33.39
CA ASP A 636 1.23 -8.36 33.81
C ASP A 636 -0.25 -8.12 33.50
N ALA A 637 -1.10 -8.10 34.52
CA ALA A 637 -2.54 -7.93 34.35
C ALA A 637 -2.96 -6.47 34.06
N GLY A 638 -2.03 -5.51 34.13
CA GLY A 638 -2.34 -4.09 33.95
C GLY A 638 -3.10 -3.51 35.15
N ALA A 639 -4.02 -2.59 34.94
CA ALA A 639 -4.86 -2.03 35.99
C ALA A 639 -6.32 -2.45 35.83
N GLY A 640 -6.88 -3.20 36.77
CA GLY A 640 -8.29 -3.58 36.71
C GLY A 640 -8.88 -3.95 38.06
N ASP A 641 -10.00 -4.67 38.05
CA ASP A 641 -10.44 -5.48 39.19
C ASP A 641 -10.20 -6.94 38.74
N ASP A 642 -8.95 -7.39 38.79
CA ASP A 642 -8.49 -8.53 37.98
C ASP A 642 -8.66 -9.88 38.65
N THR A 643 -8.76 -10.96 37.88
CA THR A 643 -8.92 -12.33 38.41
C THR A 643 -7.94 -13.30 37.76
N VAL A 644 -6.94 -13.77 38.50
CA VAL A 644 -5.89 -14.67 37.99
C VAL A 644 -5.94 -16.01 38.71
N THR A 645 -6.15 -17.10 37.97
CA THR A 645 -6.09 -18.48 38.49
C THR A 645 -4.76 -19.11 38.15
N LEU A 646 -3.99 -19.51 39.17
CA LEU A 646 -2.59 -19.93 39.03
C LEU A 646 -2.42 -21.40 38.60
N GLY A 647 -1.31 -21.66 37.90
CA GLY A 647 -0.99 -22.95 37.28
C GLY A 647 -0.39 -23.98 38.22
N ALA A 648 0.45 -24.85 37.66
CA ALA A 648 1.31 -25.78 38.38
C ALA A 648 2.81 -25.41 38.34
N GLY A 649 3.14 -24.32 37.64
CA GLY A 649 4.49 -23.81 37.45
C GLY A 649 4.99 -22.98 38.63
N ASP A 650 6.09 -22.25 38.44
CA ASP A 650 6.54 -21.21 39.36
C ASP A 650 6.19 -19.82 38.73
N ASP A 651 4.91 -19.42 38.80
CA ASP A 651 4.36 -18.27 38.07
C ASP A 651 4.88 -16.89 38.54
N SER A 652 4.90 -15.89 37.66
CA SER A 652 5.31 -14.50 37.97
C SER A 652 4.20 -13.51 37.58
N ILE A 653 3.50 -12.97 38.58
CA ILE A 653 2.30 -12.15 38.40
C ILE A 653 2.52 -10.71 38.87
N THR A 654 2.00 -9.74 38.12
CA THR A 654 1.78 -8.34 38.51
C THR A 654 0.29 -8.08 38.33
N THR A 655 -0.42 -7.63 39.37
CA THR A 655 -1.88 -7.35 39.28
C THR A 655 -2.20 -5.85 39.18
N GLY A 656 -1.19 -5.00 39.35
CA GLY A 656 -1.26 -3.56 39.15
C GLY A 656 -2.16 -2.84 40.12
N ALA A 657 -3.38 -2.46 39.69
CA ALA A 657 -4.13 -1.41 40.37
C ALA A 657 -5.67 -1.52 40.34
N GLY A 658 -6.22 -2.36 41.21
CA GLY A 658 -7.59 -2.17 41.74
C GLY A 658 -7.94 -3.09 42.91
N TYR A 659 -8.87 -4.02 42.70
CA TYR A 659 -9.31 -5.02 43.68
C TYR A 659 -9.17 -6.45 43.13
N ASP A 660 -7.96 -6.98 43.19
CA ASP A 660 -7.59 -8.17 42.42
C ASP A 660 -7.82 -9.47 43.21
N GLU A 661 -8.19 -10.57 42.55
CA GLU A 661 -8.42 -11.89 43.14
C GLU A 661 -7.49 -12.95 42.54
N LEU A 662 -6.46 -13.36 43.29
CA LEU A 662 -5.59 -14.48 42.92
C LEU A 662 -6.18 -15.80 43.46
N ILE A 663 -6.50 -16.73 42.55
CA ILE A 663 -7.10 -18.02 42.86
C ILE A 663 -6.01 -19.11 42.86
N LEU A 664 -5.69 -19.60 44.06
CA LEU A 664 -4.64 -20.61 44.29
C LEU A 664 -5.20 -22.03 44.09
N THR A 665 -4.56 -22.83 43.23
CA THR A 665 -5.05 -24.15 42.85
C THR A 665 -4.33 -25.29 43.57
N GLY A 666 -4.85 -26.51 43.43
CA GLY A 666 -4.25 -27.68 44.11
C GLY A 666 -2.97 -28.20 43.46
N ALA A 667 -2.43 -27.52 42.44
CA ALA A 667 -1.45 -28.07 41.51
C ALA A 667 0.00 -28.02 42.05
N GLY A 668 0.36 -26.99 42.81
CA GLY A 668 1.71 -26.78 43.35
C GLY A 668 2.44 -25.67 42.59
N GLY A 669 3.39 -25.01 43.25
CA GLY A 669 4.21 -23.94 42.66
C GLY A 669 5.08 -23.22 43.70
N ILE A 670 5.87 -22.25 43.24
CA ILE A 670 6.48 -21.14 44.00
C ILE A 670 6.22 -19.84 43.24
N ASP A 671 4.95 -19.47 43.19
CA ASP A 671 4.45 -18.32 42.46
C ASP A 671 4.92 -17.02 43.15
N THR A 672 5.12 -15.97 42.38
CA THR A 672 5.54 -14.64 42.87
C THR A 672 4.54 -13.59 42.42
N VAL A 673 3.99 -12.81 43.35
CA VAL A 673 3.19 -11.62 43.06
C VAL A 673 4.05 -10.39 43.35
N SER A 674 4.24 -9.54 42.35
CA SER A 674 5.26 -8.49 42.35
C SER A 674 4.89 -7.27 43.22
N ASP A 675 3.59 -7.02 43.40
CA ASP A 675 3.01 -5.74 43.83
C ASP A 675 1.87 -5.82 44.87
N PHE A 676 1.43 -7.03 45.26
CA PHE A 676 0.29 -7.32 46.15
C PHE A 676 -0.05 -6.24 47.23
N SER A 677 -1.15 -5.51 47.01
CA SER A 677 -1.62 -4.37 47.77
C SER A 677 -2.32 -4.75 49.07
N ILE A 678 -1.53 -4.83 50.14
CA ILE A 678 -2.00 -4.93 51.53
C ILE A 678 -2.64 -3.63 52.09
N ALA A 679 -3.07 -2.71 51.22
CA ALA A 679 -3.81 -1.50 51.62
C ALA A 679 -5.25 -1.84 52.05
N ASP A 680 -5.89 -0.94 52.79
CA ASP A 680 -7.30 -1.01 53.22
C ASP A 680 -7.83 0.42 53.10
N ASP A 681 -7.98 0.88 51.85
CA ASP A 681 -8.26 2.29 51.53
C ASP A 681 -9.73 2.68 51.72
N ASP A 682 -10.65 1.74 51.54
CA ASP A 682 -12.09 1.88 51.75
C ASP A 682 -12.53 1.64 53.22
N SER A 683 -11.66 1.03 54.03
CA SER A 683 -11.87 0.68 55.45
C SER A 683 -12.94 -0.39 55.70
N ASP A 684 -13.20 -1.29 54.75
CA ASP A 684 -14.12 -2.42 54.93
C ASP A 684 -13.50 -3.57 55.76
N GLY A 685 -12.17 -3.59 55.85
CA GLY A 685 -11.35 -4.53 56.63
C GLY A 685 -10.77 -5.70 55.84
N PHE A 686 -10.90 -5.69 54.52
CA PHE A 686 -10.11 -6.49 53.59
C PHE A 686 -8.86 -5.73 53.13
N PHE A 687 -7.98 -6.42 52.42
CA PHE A 687 -6.95 -5.81 51.61
C PHE A 687 -7.54 -5.47 50.24
N ASN A 688 -6.93 -4.56 49.49
CA ASN A 688 -7.34 -4.32 48.11
C ASN A 688 -7.26 -5.64 47.31
N ASP A 689 -6.14 -6.35 47.42
CA ASP A 689 -5.92 -7.61 46.71
C ASP A 689 -6.26 -8.81 47.61
N GLN A 690 -6.82 -9.86 47.03
CA GLN A 690 -7.42 -11.01 47.70
C GLN A 690 -6.79 -12.34 47.24
N LEU A 691 -6.84 -13.35 48.12
CA LEU A 691 -6.37 -14.70 47.82
C LEU A 691 -7.53 -15.70 47.98
N ASP A 692 -8.11 -16.23 46.90
CA ASP A 692 -9.03 -17.36 47.03
C ASP A 692 -8.27 -18.68 47.21
N VAL A 693 -8.36 -19.21 48.43
CA VAL A 693 -7.81 -20.51 48.83
C VAL A 693 -8.90 -21.59 48.91
N SER A 694 -10.05 -21.40 48.23
CA SER A 694 -11.22 -22.26 48.39
C SER A 694 -11.06 -23.67 47.81
N ASP A 695 -10.21 -23.83 46.80
CA ASP A 695 -9.89 -25.10 46.15
C ASP A 695 -8.61 -25.78 46.70
N LEU A 696 -7.78 -25.06 47.47
CA LEU A 696 -6.67 -25.67 48.23
C LEU A 696 -7.17 -26.71 49.25
N THR A 697 -6.49 -27.86 49.30
CA THR A 697 -6.85 -28.97 50.20
C THR A 697 -5.68 -29.46 51.08
N GLY A 698 -5.98 -30.32 52.05
CA GLY A 698 -4.98 -30.81 53.02
C GLY A 698 -4.83 -29.93 54.27
N GLY A 699 -5.50 -28.78 54.31
CA GLY A 699 -5.67 -27.99 55.52
C GLY A 699 -6.50 -28.70 56.58
N THR A 700 -6.59 -28.09 57.76
CA THR A 700 -7.29 -28.71 58.91
C THR A 700 -8.83 -28.61 58.80
N GLY A 701 -9.38 -28.29 57.59
CA GLY A 701 -10.79 -28.00 57.28
C GLY A 701 -11.76 -29.14 56.92
N PRO A 702 -13.07 -28.88 56.62
CA PRO A 702 -14.04 -29.92 56.37
C PRO A 702 -13.80 -30.33 54.94
N ASP A 703 -13.63 -31.62 54.74
CA ASP A 703 -13.22 -32.12 53.43
C ASP A 703 -11.83 -31.58 53.02
N GLY A 704 -10.98 -31.17 53.97
CA GLY A 704 -9.60 -30.71 53.72
C GLY A 704 -9.40 -29.20 53.51
N ALA A 705 -10.48 -28.41 53.60
CA ALA A 705 -10.48 -26.93 53.49
C ALA A 705 -9.23 -26.24 54.09
N VAL A 706 -8.49 -25.42 53.34
CA VAL A 706 -7.47 -24.54 53.92
C VAL A 706 -8.10 -23.48 54.85
N ARG A 707 -7.28 -23.03 55.79
CA ARG A 707 -7.65 -22.12 56.88
C ARG A 707 -6.42 -21.29 57.22
N THR A 708 -6.59 -20.09 57.77
CA THR A 708 -5.47 -19.18 58.11
C THR A 708 -4.58 -19.61 59.29
N SER A 709 -4.82 -20.79 59.85
CA SER A 709 -3.91 -21.48 60.78
C SER A 709 -2.96 -22.46 60.12
N ASP A 710 -3.28 -22.85 58.89
CA ASP A 710 -2.62 -23.95 58.18
C ASP A 710 -1.56 -23.41 57.22
N ILE A 711 -1.59 -22.10 56.98
CA ILE A 711 -0.61 -21.31 56.24
C ILE A 711 0.57 -21.02 57.18
N SER A 712 1.80 -21.25 56.72
CA SER A 712 2.99 -20.72 57.38
C SER A 712 3.59 -19.57 56.58
N VAL A 713 3.80 -18.42 57.22
CA VAL A 713 4.44 -17.26 56.62
C VAL A 713 5.89 -17.19 57.08
N THR A 714 6.82 -17.19 56.13
CA THR A 714 8.28 -17.11 56.34
C THR A 714 8.89 -16.00 55.49
N ASP A 715 10.18 -15.73 55.73
CA ASP A 715 11.02 -14.88 54.88
C ASP A 715 11.58 -15.76 53.74
N ASP A 716 11.52 -15.29 52.49
CA ASP A 716 12.06 -15.96 51.31
C ASP A 716 13.61 -15.99 51.27
N GLY A 717 14.26 -15.11 52.03
CA GLY A 717 15.70 -14.88 52.03
C GLY A 717 16.11 -13.49 51.49
N SER A 718 15.19 -12.81 50.82
CA SER A 718 15.32 -11.44 50.29
C SER A 718 14.54 -10.40 51.11
N GLY A 719 13.65 -10.85 51.99
CA GLY A 719 12.82 -10.03 52.88
C GLY A 719 11.33 -10.03 52.53
N ASN A 720 10.92 -10.82 51.54
CA ASN A 720 9.54 -10.93 51.07
C ASN A 720 8.76 -12.00 51.88
N ALA A 721 7.44 -11.94 51.83
CA ALA A 721 6.56 -12.87 52.54
C ALA A 721 6.30 -14.13 51.71
N LEU A 722 6.99 -15.22 52.06
CA LEU A 722 6.71 -16.55 51.53
C LEU A 722 5.57 -17.18 52.35
N LEU A 723 4.37 -17.24 51.77
CA LEU A 723 3.24 -18.02 52.26
C LEU A 723 3.41 -19.46 51.77
N THR A 724 3.36 -20.44 52.67
CA THR A 724 3.29 -21.87 52.31
C THR A 724 1.97 -22.44 52.79
N PHE A 725 1.21 -23.05 51.87
CA PHE A 725 -0.08 -23.65 52.17
C PHE A 725 0.03 -25.17 52.33
N PRO A 726 -0.97 -25.82 52.95
CA PRO A 726 -1.08 -27.28 52.92
C PRO A 726 -1.24 -27.78 51.49
N GLY A 727 -0.50 -28.82 51.11
CA GLY A 727 -0.52 -29.40 49.76
C GLY A 727 0.87 -29.38 49.12
N GLY A 728 1.54 -28.24 49.15
CA GLY A 728 2.87 -28.03 48.55
C GLY A 728 3.06 -26.58 48.05
N GLU A 729 1.94 -25.96 47.68
CA GLU A 729 1.76 -24.58 47.23
C GLU A 729 2.55 -23.54 48.04
N LYS A 730 3.18 -22.60 47.32
CA LYS A 730 3.90 -21.48 47.89
C LYS A 730 3.68 -20.23 47.07
N LEU A 731 3.39 -19.13 47.75
CA LEU A 731 3.22 -17.81 47.15
C LEU A 731 4.21 -16.84 47.81
N VAL A 732 5.05 -16.18 47.01
CA VAL A 732 5.93 -15.09 47.41
C VAL A 732 5.21 -13.77 47.13
N LEU A 733 4.95 -12.98 48.16
CA LEU A 733 4.46 -11.62 48.00
C LEU A 733 5.65 -10.67 48.07
N GLN A 734 6.13 -10.25 46.89
CA GLN A 734 7.28 -9.35 46.77
C GLN A 734 6.95 -7.98 47.37
N GLY A 735 7.94 -7.35 48.01
CA GLY A 735 7.75 -6.06 48.71
C GLY A 735 6.94 -6.11 50.01
N VAL A 736 6.11 -7.15 50.22
CA VAL A 736 5.38 -7.40 51.47
C VAL A 736 6.29 -8.12 52.46
N ALA A 737 6.72 -7.46 53.54
CA ALA A 737 7.54 -8.15 54.54
C ALA A 737 6.70 -9.19 55.33
N PRO A 738 7.26 -10.33 55.76
CA PRO A 738 6.53 -11.37 56.50
C PRO A 738 5.73 -10.86 57.72
N SER A 739 6.21 -9.81 58.38
CA SER A 739 5.53 -9.19 59.52
C SER A 739 4.21 -8.46 59.19
N GLN A 740 3.98 -8.14 57.91
CA GLN A 740 2.78 -7.44 57.42
C GLN A 740 1.62 -8.39 57.09
N ILE A 741 1.88 -9.70 56.93
CA ILE A 741 0.84 -10.69 56.60
C ILE A 741 0.85 -11.97 57.47
N THR A 742 1.62 -12.01 58.56
CA THR A 742 1.74 -13.21 59.43
C THR A 742 0.56 -13.44 60.39
N THR A 743 -0.22 -12.42 60.76
CA THR A 743 -1.30 -12.63 61.76
C THR A 743 -2.57 -13.15 61.12
N THR A 744 -3.33 -13.89 61.92
CA THR A 744 -4.62 -14.46 61.50
C THR A 744 -5.58 -13.40 60.97
N ALA A 745 -5.57 -12.17 61.50
CA ALA A 745 -6.42 -11.09 61.01
C ALA A 745 -5.96 -10.52 59.66
N GLN A 746 -4.65 -10.46 59.39
CA GLN A 746 -4.09 -10.02 58.10
C GLN A 746 -4.38 -11.05 57.00
N LEU A 747 -4.18 -12.34 57.29
CA LEU A 747 -4.56 -13.47 56.41
C LEU A 747 -6.08 -13.58 56.13
N ILE A 748 -6.87 -12.63 56.61
CA ILE A 748 -8.33 -12.58 56.54
C ILE A 748 -8.82 -11.29 55.92
N SER A 749 -8.04 -10.23 56.12
CA SER A 749 -8.09 -9.12 55.20
C SER A 749 -7.82 -9.61 53.77
N ALA A 750 -7.14 -10.74 53.56
CA ALA A 750 -7.13 -11.47 52.29
C ALA A 750 -8.40 -12.35 51.93
N GLY A 751 -9.60 -12.25 52.61
CA GLY A 751 -10.98 -12.54 52.04
C GLY A 751 -12.01 -13.65 52.57
N ILE A 752 -13.24 -13.37 53.25
CA ILE A 752 -14.54 -14.23 53.53
C ILE A 752 -15.79 -13.56 54.42
N PRO A 753 -17.19 -13.84 54.31
CA PRO A 753 -18.44 -13.23 55.04
C PRO A 753 -19.80 -14.03 55.59
N CYS A 754 -20.79 -13.55 56.48
CA CYS A 754 -22.30 -14.01 56.73
C CYS A 754 -23.37 -13.50 57.88
N PHE A 755 -24.74 -13.81 57.83
CA PHE A 755 -25.93 -14.04 58.87
C PHE A 755 -27.12 -13.01 59.38
N THR A 756 -28.49 -13.37 59.62
CA THR A 756 -29.92 -12.62 59.62
C THR A 756 -31.12 -12.56 60.73
N PRO A 757 -32.38 -11.91 60.59
CA PRO A 757 -33.41 -11.42 61.64
C PRO A 757 -34.91 -11.96 61.93
N ASP A 758 -36.02 -11.18 61.62
CA ASP A 758 -37.38 -10.87 62.23
C ASP A 758 -38.42 -12.01 62.39
N VAL A 759 -37.92 -13.24 62.28
CA VAL A 759 -38.64 -14.50 62.14
C VAL A 759 -39.27 -14.96 63.46
N LEU A 760 -40.50 -15.53 63.48
CA LEU A 760 -41.06 -16.12 64.71
C LEU A 760 -40.36 -17.42 65.09
N LEU A 761 -39.88 -17.53 66.33
CA LEU A 761 -39.26 -18.74 66.88
C LEU A 761 -40.19 -19.44 67.87
N ALA A 762 -40.20 -20.76 67.86
CA ALA A 762 -40.96 -21.57 68.80
C ALA A 762 -40.34 -21.49 70.21
N THR A 763 -41.11 -21.06 71.21
CA THR A 763 -40.65 -20.96 72.61
C THR A 763 -41.63 -21.61 73.57
N ARG A 764 -41.19 -21.88 74.81
CA ARG A 764 -42.03 -22.43 75.89
C ARG A 764 -43.28 -21.60 76.22
N ARG A 765 -43.31 -20.32 75.81
CA ARG A 765 -44.44 -19.40 76.00
C ARG A 765 -45.25 -19.11 74.71
N GLY A 766 -45.05 -19.93 73.67
CA GLY A 766 -45.63 -19.74 72.33
C GLY A 766 -44.61 -19.21 71.32
N ALA A 767 -45.04 -18.93 70.09
CA ALA A 767 -44.18 -18.33 69.07
C ALA A 767 -43.82 -16.87 69.43
N VAL A 768 -42.54 -16.50 69.32
CA VAL A 768 -42.01 -15.16 69.67
C VAL A 768 -41.06 -14.67 68.57
N PRO A 769 -41.17 -13.43 68.05
CA PRO A 769 -40.25 -12.91 67.04
C PRO A 769 -38.79 -12.92 67.54
N ALA A 770 -37.85 -13.33 66.70
CA ALA A 770 -36.41 -13.38 66.99
C ALA A 770 -35.90 -12.02 67.52
N GLY A 771 -36.33 -10.91 66.91
CA GLY A 771 -36.02 -9.55 67.39
C GLY A 771 -36.56 -9.21 68.79
N ARG A 772 -37.43 -10.03 69.38
CA ARG A 772 -38.01 -9.87 70.74
C ARG A 772 -37.60 -10.98 71.73
N ILE A 773 -36.83 -11.96 71.29
CA ILE A 773 -36.19 -12.96 72.16
C ILE A 773 -35.21 -12.25 73.10
N ARG A 774 -35.10 -12.77 74.32
CA ARG A 774 -34.17 -12.28 75.35
C ARG A 774 -33.38 -13.45 75.93
N VAL A 775 -32.19 -13.15 76.44
CA VAL A 775 -31.43 -14.09 77.27
C VAL A 775 -32.32 -14.62 78.40
N GLY A 776 -32.38 -15.95 78.55
CA GLY A 776 -33.26 -16.67 79.46
C GLY A 776 -34.64 -17.07 78.90
N ASP A 777 -35.03 -16.64 77.69
CA ASP A 777 -36.17 -17.25 76.98
C ASP A 777 -35.83 -18.69 76.58
N MET A 778 -36.83 -19.58 76.58
CA MET A 778 -36.66 -21.01 76.33
C MET A 778 -37.10 -21.37 74.91
N LEU A 779 -36.17 -21.53 73.97
CA LEU A 779 -36.44 -21.98 72.59
C LEU A 779 -36.76 -23.47 72.56
N GLN A 780 -37.66 -23.88 71.67
CA GLN A 780 -37.91 -25.27 71.35
C GLN A 780 -36.87 -25.76 70.33
N THR A 781 -36.06 -26.73 70.74
CA THR A 781 -35.09 -27.41 69.86
C THR A 781 -35.67 -28.74 69.38
N ALA A 782 -35.18 -29.25 68.24
CA ALA A 782 -35.59 -30.54 67.68
C ALA A 782 -35.13 -31.72 68.56
N ASP A 783 -33.87 -31.69 68.99
CA ASP A 783 -33.20 -32.84 69.60
C ASP A 783 -33.24 -32.83 71.13
N ASN A 784 -33.26 -31.64 71.74
CA ASN A 784 -32.92 -31.44 73.16
C ASN A 784 -34.03 -30.77 73.98
N GLY A 785 -35.24 -30.68 73.44
CA GLY A 785 -36.38 -30.06 74.12
C GLY A 785 -36.24 -28.54 74.25
N PHE A 786 -36.72 -27.97 75.37
CA PHE A 786 -36.65 -26.52 75.58
C PHE A 786 -35.28 -26.11 76.15
N GLN A 787 -34.51 -25.30 75.41
CA GLN A 787 -33.18 -24.82 75.78
C GLN A 787 -33.16 -23.30 76.02
N PRO A 788 -32.39 -22.79 76.99
CA PRO A 788 -32.31 -21.36 77.27
C PRO A 788 -31.46 -20.62 76.23
N VAL A 789 -31.93 -19.45 75.79
CA VAL A 789 -31.09 -18.49 75.05
C VAL A 789 -30.09 -17.87 76.00
N ILE A 790 -28.83 -17.87 75.62
CA ILE A 790 -27.74 -17.31 76.43
C ILE A 790 -27.17 -16.01 75.87
N TRP A 791 -27.35 -15.74 74.56
CA TRP A 791 -26.94 -14.50 73.92
C TRP A 791 -27.82 -14.12 72.72
N VAL A 792 -27.92 -12.82 72.45
CA VAL A 792 -28.68 -12.22 71.34
C VAL A 792 -27.91 -11.02 70.78
N GLY A 793 -27.46 -11.06 69.53
CA GLY A 793 -26.79 -9.93 68.82
C GLY A 793 -27.63 -9.40 67.65
N LYS A 794 -27.41 -8.15 67.22
CA LYS A 794 -28.17 -7.50 66.13
C LYS A 794 -27.35 -6.51 65.28
N ARG A 795 -27.19 -6.79 63.98
CA ARG A 795 -26.69 -5.84 62.96
C ARG A 795 -27.86 -5.19 62.22
N THR A 796 -27.77 -3.93 61.78
CA THR A 796 -28.78 -3.34 60.88
C THR A 796 -28.09 -2.73 59.68
N LEU A 797 -28.49 -3.16 58.48
CA LEU A 797 -28.04 -2.64 57.20
C LEU A 797 -29.09 -1.66 56.65
N SER A 798 -28.64 -0.51 56.18
CA SER A 798 -29.47 0.48 55.49
C SER A 798 -29.76 0.10 54.03
N PRO A 799 -30.75 0.73 53.38
CA PRO A 799 -30.98 0.55 51.95
C PRO A 799 -29.79 0.91 51.06
N ALA A 800 -28.89 1.79 51.50
CA ALA A 800 -27.69 2.17 50.75
C ALA A 800 -26.62 1.06 50.81
N GLU A 801 -26.30 0.56 52.00
CA GLU A 801 -25.40 -0.60 52.19
C GLU A 801 -25.91 -1.84 51.44
N LEU A 802 -27.24 -2.05 51.37
CA LEU A 802 -27.86 -3.13 50.61
C LEU A 802 -27.89 -2.88 49.10
N ALA A 803 -27.74 -1.64 48.65
CA ALA A 803 -27.57 -1.31 47.23
C ALA A 803 -26.13 -1.59 46.81
N GLN A 804 -25.16 -1.07 47.56
CA GLN A 804 -23.71 -1.18 47.34
C GLN A 804 -23.16 -2.61 47.52
N HIS A 805 -23.73 -3.41 48.42
CA HIS A 805 -23.33 -4.81 48.62
C HIS A 805 -24.47 -5.79 48.29
N PRO A 806 -24.73 -6.09 47.00
CA PRO A 806 -25.81 -6.98 46.58
C PRO A 806 -25.77 -8.37 47.22
N HIS A 807 -24.57 -8.87 47.51
CA HIS A 807 -24.34 -10.19 48.08
C HIS A 807 -24.86 -10.34 49.53
N LEU A 808 -25.11 -9.24 50.26
CA LEU A 808 -25.71 -9.26 51.62
C LEU A 808 -27.24 -9.25 51.64
N ARG A 809 -27.90 -8.99 50.49
CA ARG A 809 -29.36 -8.83 50.39
C ARG A 809 -30.10 -10.08 50.90
N PRO A 810 -31.18 -9.92 51.69
CA PRO A 810 -31.86 -11.05 52.30
C PRO A 810 -32.65 -11.88 51.27
N TYR A 811 -32.70 -13.18 51.51
CA TYR A 811 -33.55 -14.15 50.82
C TYR A 811 -34.88 -14.30 51.57
N CYS A 812 -35.98 -14.28 50.83
CA CYS A 812 -37.34 -14.48 51.34
C CYS A 812 -37.80 -15.90 50.99
N LEU A 813 -37.92 -16.77 51.99
CA LEU A 813 -38.54 -18.09 51.86
C LEU A 813 -40.05 -17.96 52.08
N ARG A 814 -40.85 -18.53 51.18
CA ARG A 814 -42.32 -18.45 51.19
C ARG A 814 -42.97 -19.83 51.39
N PRO A 815 -44.18 -19.90 51.98
CA PRO A 815 -44.95 -21.15 52.06
C PRO A 815 -45.25 -21.71 50.67
N GLY A 816 -45.13 -23.02 50.49
CA GLY A 816 -45.43 -23.74 49.24
C GLY A 816 -44.24 -24.47 48.61
N GLY A 817 -43.01 -24.11 49.01
CA GLY A 817 -41.77 -24.69 48.48
C GLY A 817 -41.29 -25.98 49.16
N LEU A 818 -40.05 -26.33 48.83
CA LEU A 818 -39.27 -27.48 49.31
C LEU A 818 -39.19 -27.51 50.84
N LEU A 819 -39.00 -26.34 51.45
CA LEU A 819 -39.21 -26.09 52.87
C LEU A 819 -40.34 -25.07 53.01
N SER A 820 -41.49 -25.52 53.52
CA SER A 820 -42.71 -24.71 53.57
C SER A 820 -42.95 -24.16 54.99
N PRO A 821 -42.54 -22.91 55.29
CA PRO A 821 -42.84 -22.27 56.56
C PRO A 821 -44.32 -21.89 56.69
N GLU A 822 -44.79 -21.70 57.92
CA GLU A 822 -46.16 -21.25 58.21
C GLU A 822 -46.43 -19.83 57.67
N ARG A 823 -45.38 -19.01 57.55
CA ARG A 823 -45.39 -17.62 57.06
C ARG A 823 -44.05 -17.30 56.37
N PRO A 824 -43.98 -16.30 55.47
CA PRO A 824 -42.72 -15.93 54.83
C PRO A 824 -41.63 -15.49 55.81
N MET A 825 -40.38 -15.89 55.55
CA MET A 825 -39.20 -15.65 56.39
C MET A 825 -38.11 -14.89 55.63
N LEU A 826 -37.51 -13.88 56.24
CA LEU A 826 -36.35 -13.15 55.68
C LEU A 826 -35.04 -13.63 56.33
N LEU A 827 -34.16 -14.15 55.49
CA LEU A 827 -32.96 -14.91 55.82
C LEU A 827 -31.74 -14.34 55.08
N SER A 828 -30.54 -14.52 55.63
CA SER A 828 -29.29 -14.06 55.03
C SER A 828 -28.94 -15.06 53.97
N PRO A 829 -28.20 -14.67 52.93
CA PRO A 829 -27.72 -15.60 51.92
C PRO A 829 -27.15 -16.90 52.51
N GLN A 830 -26.40 -16.81 53.60
CA GLN A 830 -25.76 -17.98 54.21
C GLN A 830 -26.65 -18.76 55.19
N HIS A 831 -27.80 -18.23 55.66
CA HIS A 831 -28.57 -18.79 56.79
C HIS A 831 -29.02 -20.22 56.52
N ARG A 832 -28.70 -21.17 57.40
CA ARG A 832 -28.96 -22.58 57.10
C ARG A 832 -30.25 -23.10 57.71
N LEU A 833 -31.05 -23.68 56.84
CA LEU A 833 -32.31 -24.34 57.13
C LEU A 833 -32.07 -25.85 57.13
N LEU A 834 -32.78 -26.60 57.96
CA LEU A 834 -32.64 -28.05 57.98
C LEU A 834 -33.52 -28.68 56.89
N ALA A 835 -32.87 -29.30 55.91
CA ALA A 835 -33.51 -30.14 54.92
C ALA A 835 -33.31 -31.62 55.26
N GLY A 836 -34.31 -32.45 54.99
CA GLY A 836 -34.28 -33.89 55.30
C GLY A 836 -34.80 -34.74 54.14
N PRO A 837 -34.71 -36.08 54.23
CA PRO A 837 -34.94 -36.99 53.10
C PRO A 837 -36.31 -36.87 52.42
N LYS A 838 -37.33 -36.36 53.12
CA LYS A 838 -38.67 -36.13 52.56
C LYS A 838 -38.81 -34.89 51.69
N ALA A 839 -37.89 -33.93 51.81
CA ALA A 839 -37.88 -32.75 50.95
C ALA A 839 -37.37 -33.13 49.54
N PHE A 840 -36.32 -33.94 49.46
CA PHE A 840 -35.57 -34.21 48.22
C PHE A 840 -36.08 -35.39 47.36
N GLY A 841 -37.28 -35.91 47.61
CA GLY A 841 -38.04 -36.70 46.62
C GLY A 841 -37.75 -38.20 46.50
N GLN A 842 -36.51 -38.69 46.66
CA GLN A 842 -36.21 -40.13 46.77
C GLN A 842 -34.85 -40.43 47.44
N ASP A 843 -34.45 -41.70 47.51
CA ASP A 843 -33.47 -42.27 48.48
C ASP A 843 -32.00 -41.83 48.25
N THR A 844 -31.71 -40.56 48.50
CA THR A 844 -30.35 -39.99 48.53
C THR A 844 -29.64 -40.37 49.84
N GLN A 845 -28.33 -40.66 49.79
CA GLN A 845 -27.51 -40.96 50.98
C GLN A 845 -27.30 -39.77 51.94
N LEU A 846 -27.95 -38.62 51.68
CA LEU A 846 -27.90 -37.42 52.50
C LEU A 846 -28.94 -37.51 53.63
N GLY A 847 -28.46 -37.52 54.88
CA GLY A 847 -29.31 -37.43 56.07
C GLY A 847 -29.89 -36.03 56.30
N GLU A 848 -30.44 -35.79 57.49
CA GLU A 848 -30.83 -34.44 57.92
C GLU A 848 -29.63 -33.48 57.84
N SER A 849 -29.69 -32.49 56.94
CA SER A 849 -28.56 -31.64 56.56
C SER A 849 -28.97 -30.18 56.41
N PHE A 850 -28.09 -29.28 56.82
CA PHE A 850 -28.22 -27.83 56.72
C PHE A 850 -27.98 -27.33 55.29
N LEU A 851 -28.90 -26.52 54.76
CA LEU A 851 -28.84 -25.90 53.43
C LEU A 851 -28.98 -24.39 53.58
N SER A 852 -28.07 -23.60 53.01
CA SER A 852 -28.11 -22.13 53.11
C SER A 852 -29.22 -21.52 52.24
N ALA A 853 -29.74 -20.34 52.61
CA ALA A 853 -30.82 -19.69 51.87
C ALA A 853 -30.45 -19.35 50.41
N LYS A 854 -29.19 -18.97 50.12
CA LYS A 854 -28.64 -18.75 48.77
C LYS A 854 -28.67 -20.05 47.94
N LEU A 855 -28.35 -21.20 48.55
CA LEU A 855 -28.40 -22.49 47.86
C LEU A 855 -29.83 -23.02 47.73
N LEU A 856 -30.69 -22.82 48.72
CA LEU A 856 -32.11 -23.16 48.64
C LEU A 856 -32.80 -22.39 47.50
N ALA A 857 -32.44 -21.11 47.30
CA ALA A 857 -32.97 -20.30 46.20
C ALA A 857 -32.58 -20.79 44.79
N ALA A 858 -31.54 -21.62 44.66
CA ALA A 858 -31.20 -22.25 43.39
C ALA A 858 -32.05 -23.49 43.07
N VAL A 859 -32.72 -24.08 44.07
CA VAL A 859 -33.48 -25.35 43.95
C VAL A 859 -34.94 -25.26 44.41
N ASP A 860 -35.39 -24.10 44.88
CA ASP A 860 -36.77 -23.82 45.29
C ASP A 860 -37.14 -22.38 44.93
N GLU A 861 -37.99 -22.23 43.90
CA GLU A 861 -38.54 -20.94 43.41
C GLU A 861 -39.28 -20.13 44.50
N ASN A 862 -39.67 -20.76 45.61
CA ASN A 862 -40.32 -20.10 46.74
C ASN A 862 -39.30 -19.45 47.70
N CYS A 863 -37.99 -19.65 47.49
CA CYS A 863 -36.91 -18.94 48.16
C CYS A 863 -36.26 -17.96 47.18
N THR A 864 -36.45 -16.65 47.38
CA THR A 864 -36.00 -15.62 46.41
C THR A 864 -35.22 -14.50 47.07
N GLN A 865 -34.09 -14.08 46.49
CA GLN A 865 -33.39 -12.88 46.95
C GLN A 865 -34.30 -11.65 46.79
N GLN A 866 -34.36 -10.79 47.80
CA GLN A 866 -35.13 -9.55 47.71
C GLN A 866 -34.36 -8.49 46.93
N ALA A 867 -34.86 -8.13 45.74
CA ALA A 867 -34.40 -6.98 44.99
C ALA A 867 -34.78 -5.68 45.72
N GLY A 868 -33.81 -4.76 45.88
CA GLY A 868 -34.04 -3.35 46.25
C GLY A 868 -34.94 -3.10 47.47
N ALA A 869 -34.48 -3.45 48.68
CA ALA A 869 -35.24 -3.18 49.90
C ALA A 869 -35.31 -1.66 50.19
N ALA A 870 -36.47 -1.04 49.95
CA ALA A 870 -36.74 0.36 50.33
C ALA A 870 -36.79 0.63 51.85
N ASN A 871 -36.44 -0.36 52.68
CA ASN A 871 -36.41 -0.31 54.13
C ASN A 871 -35.13 -0.99 54.65
N PRO A 872 -34.53 -0.52 55.76
CA PRO A 872 -33.36 -1.16 56.36
C PRO A 872 -33.69 -2.58 56.83
N VAL A 873 -32.71 -3.47 56.69
CA VAL A 873 -32.81 -4.88 57.10
C VAL A 873 -31.93 -5.08 58.33
N THR A 874 -32.55 -5.34 59.48
CA THR A 874 -31.83 -5.85 60.65
C THR A 874 -31.42 -7.30 60.42
N TYR A 875 -30.44 -7.84 61.15
CA TYR A 875 -29.94 -9.21 61.16
C TYR A 875 -29.80 -9.60 62.66
N VAL A 876 -30.38 -10.72 63.15
CA VAL A 876 -30.44 -11.10 64.59
C VAL A 876 -29.83 -12.49 64.82
N HIS A 877 -28.79 -12.54 65.64
CA HIS A 877 -28.05 -13.75 65.94
C HIS A 877 -28.43 -14.23 67.34
N LEU A 878 -28.64 -15.53 67.53
CA LEU A 878 -29.18 -16.12 68.76
C LEU A 878 -28.41 -17.38 69.16
N MET A 879 -27.89 -17.43 70.38
CA MET A 879 -27.13 -18.58 70.87
C MET A 879 -27.80 -19.27 72.07
N THR A 880 -27.60 -20.57 72.15
CA THR A 880 -27.99 -21.51 73.22
C THR A 880 -26.71 -22.10 73.83
N GLU A 881 -26.75 -22.92 74.89
CA GLU A 881 -25.51 -23.46 75.51
C GLU A 881 -24.61 -24.33 74.59
N ARG A 882 -25.13 -24.67 73.42
CA ARG A 882 -24.46 -25.28 72.27
C ARG A 882 -25.22 -24.92 71.00
N HIS A 883 -24.70 -25.27 69.84
CA HIS A 883 -25.46 -25.21 68.60
C HIS A 883 -26.67 -26.16 68.65
N GLU A 884 -27.84 -25.70 68.23
CA GLU A 884 -29.10 -26.45 68.29
C GLU A 884 -29.86 -26.28 66.97
N VAL A 885 -30.64 -27.29 66.59
CA VAL A 885 -31.70 -27.13 65.59
C VAL A 885 -32.93 -26.59 66.32
N ILE A 886 -33.38 -25.39 65.95
CA ILE A 886 -34.58 -24.72 66.49
C ILE A 886 -35.69 -24.65 65.44
N PHE A 887 -36.92 -24.36 65.88
CA PHE A 887 -38.05 -24.14 64.97
C PHE A 887 -38.36 -22.66 64.78
N ALA A 888 -38.44 -22.24 63.52
CA ALA A 888 -38.63 -20.88 63.07
C ALA A 888 -39.74 -20.86 61.99
N GLU A 889 -40.84 -20.12 62.23
CA GLU A 889 -42.11 -20.19 61.46
C GLU A 889 -42.51 -21.64 61.10
N GLY A 890 -42.32 -22.58 62.03
CA GLY A 890 -42.66 -24.00 61.86
C GLY A 890 -41.59 -24.89 61.19
N ILE A 891 -40.58 -24.32 60.52
CA ILE A 891 -39.48 -25.10 59.91
C ILE A 891 -38.25 -25.19 60.82
N ALA A 892 -37.47 -26.25 60.67
CA ALA A 892 -36.24 -26.47 61.41
C ALA A 892 -35.08 -25.66 60.80
N THR A 893 -34.30 -24.98 61.63
CA THR A 893 -33.17 -24.12 61.24
C THR A 893 -32.12 -24.07 62.36
N GLU A 894 -30.95 -23.49 62.10
CA GLU A 894 -29.89 -23.38 63.08
C GLU A 894 -30.07 -22.23 64.08
N THR A 895 -29.59 -22.42 65.32
CA THR A 895 -29.18 -21.27 66.14
C THR A 895 -27.95 -20.62 65.52
N PHE A 896 -27.62 -19.39 65.91
CA PHE A 896 -26.37 -18.77 65.46
C PHE A 896 -25.21 -19.63 65.92
N TRP A 897 -24.56 -20.24 64.94
CA TRP A 897 -23.20 -20.68 65.12
C TRP A 897 -22.29 -19.47 64.92
N PRO A 898 -21.48 -19.08 65.92
CA PRO A 898 -20.62 -17.92 65.84
C PRO A 898 -19.37 -18.28 65.03
N GLY A 899 -19.60 -18.75 63.79
CA GLY A 899 -18.54 -18.97 62.81
C GLY A 899 -17.73 -17.69 62.61
N PRO A 900 -16.52 -17.79 62.06
CA PRO A 900 -15.55 -16.69 62.15
C PRO A 900 -15.94 -15.50 61.27
N GLU A 901 -16.33 -15.87 60.05
CA GLU A 901 -17.24 -15.20 59.14
C GLU A 901 -18.40 -14.45 59.83
N ALA A 902 -19.12 -15.17 60.68
CA ALA A 902 -20.34 -14.73 61.33
C ALA A 902 -20.06 -13.75 62.47
N ILE A 903 -18.92 -13.90 63.15
CA ILE A 903 -18.42 -12.99 64.18
C ILE A 903 -17.96 -11.69 63.55
N ARG A 904 -17.22 -11.70 62.42
CA ARG A 904 -16.87 -10.45 61.72
C ARG A 904 -18.13 -9.72 61.23
N GLY A 905 -19.17 -10.47 60.84
CA GLY A 905 -20.51 -9.95 60.55
C GLY A 905 -21.21 -9.16 61.67
N LEU A 906 -20.79 -9.25 62.95
CA LEU A 906 -21.43 -8.60 64.09
C LEU A 906 -20.90 -7.18 64.38
N CYS A 907 -21.73 -6.32 64.98
CA CYS A 907 -21.31 -4.97 65.39
C CYS A 907 -20.35 -5.00 66.60
N ALA A 908 -19.51 -3.96 66.74
CA ALA A 908 -18.49 -3.87 67.79
C ALA A 908 -19.03 -3.82 69.25
N ALA A 909 -20.34 -3.65 69.46
CA ALA A 909 -20.97 -3.79 70.77
C ALA A 909 -21.33 -5.26 71.04
N ASP A 910 -22.02 -5.90 70.10
CA ASP A 910 -22.44 -7.31 70.19
C ASP A 910 -21.24 -8.27 70.27
N ARG A 911 -20.16 -7.99 69.53
CA ARG A 911 -18.90 -8.76 69.63
C ARG A 911 -18.32 -8.73 71.05
N ARG A 912 -18.32 -7.56 71.70
CA ARG A 912 -17.87 -7.41 73.09
C ARG A 912 -18.77 -8.13 74.10
N GLU A 913 -20.08 -8.13 73.90
CA GLU A 913 -21.01 -8.89 74.75
C GLU A 913 -20.82 -10.40 74.57
N LEU A 914 -20.69 -10.86 73.32
CA LEU A 914 -20.44 -12.26 72.97
C LEU A 914 -19.14 -12.77 73.61
N PHE A 915 -18.05 -12.01 73.51
CA PHE A 915 -16.77 -12.37 74.13
C PHE A 915 -16.77 -12.23 75.66
N GLY A 916 -17.69 -11.45 76.23
CA GLY A 916 -17.92 -11.44 77.67
C GLY A 916 -18.53 -12.76 78.18
N LEU A 917 -19.35 -13.41 77.36
CA LEU A 917 -19.99 -14.70 77.67
C LEU A 917 -19.12 -15.90 77.28
N PHE A 918 -18.41 -15.79 76.16
CA PHE A 918 -17.46 -16.77 75.65
C PHE A 918 -16.12 -16.08 75.31
N PRO A 919 -15.23 -15.88 76.31
CA PRO A 919 -13.93 -15.25 76.08
C PRO A 919 -13.09 -15.96 75.02
N GLU A 920 -13.28 -17.26 74.88
CA GLU A 920 -12.63 -18.13 73.89
C GLU A 920 -13.08 -17.82 72.44
N LEU A 921 -14.27 -17.25 72.24
CA LEU A 921 -14.73 -16.78 70.93
C LEU A 921 -14.10 -15.44 70.51
N ALA A 922 -13.44 -14.71 71.42
CA ALA A 922 -12.71 -13.49 71.07
C ALA A 922 -11.58 -13.77 70.06
N ALA A 923 -10.93 -14.92 70.21
CA ALA A 923 -9.90 -15.41 69.30
C ALA A 923 -10.44 -15.82 67.91
N VAL A 924 -11.76 -15.80 67.71
CA VAL A 924 -12.43 -16.16 66.45
C VAL A 924 -12.84 -14.90 65.65
N HIS A 925 -12.71 -13.71 66.24
CA HIS A 925 -12.78 -12.46 65.49
C HIS A 925 -11.47 -12.25 64.72
N GLY A 926 -11.54 -12.23 63.39
CA GLY A 926 -10.33 -12.41 62.60
C GLY A 926 -9.88 -13.88 62.64
N LEU A 927 -10.83 -14.80 62.48
CA LEU A 927 -10.61 -16.12 61.88
C LEU A 927 -11.50 -16.29 60.62
N VAL A 928 -11.18 -17.30 59.78
CA VAL A 928 -11.90 -17.69 58.54
C VAL A 928 -11.75 -19.19 58.27
N GLY A 929 -12.28 -19.60 57.11
CA GLY A 929 -12.18 -20.94 56.58
C GLY A 929 -12.73 -21.88 57.63
N GLU A 930 -12.17 -23.06 57.75
CA GLU A 930 -12.58 -23.89 58.88
C GLU A 930 -11.79 -23.69 60.17
N HIS A 931 -10.72 -22.89 60.27
CA HIS A 931 -9.95 -22.91 61.53
C HIS A 931 -10.74 -22.29 62.65
N GLY A 932 -11.28 -21.10 62.40
CA GLY A 932 -12.21 -20.52 63.35
C GLY A 932 -13.47 -21.36 63.48
N ARG A 933 -13.97 -22.02 62.42
CA ARG A 933 -15.08 -22.98 62.56
C ARG A 933 -14.68 -24.11 63.55
N GLY A 934 -13.47 -24.65 63.50
CA GLY A 934 -12.96 -25.69 64.42
C GLY A 934 -12.59 -25.18 65.82
N LEU A 935 -12.29 -23.89 65.98
CA LEU A 935 -12.19 -23.25 67.30
C LEU A 935 -13.58 -22.97 67.89
N VAL A 936 -14.57 -22.61 67.07
CA VAL A 936 -15.97 -22.50 67.48
C VAL A 936 -16.52 -23.87 67.88
N ARG A 937 -16.17 -24.96 67.17
CA ARG A 937 -16.49 -26.33 67.62
C ARG A 937 -15.95 -26.64 69.01
N ARG A 938 -14.78 -26.09 69.36
CA ARG A 938 -14.15 -26.29 70.69
C ARG A 938 -14.70 -25.36 71.78
N ALA A 939 -15.00 -24.09 71.45
CA ALA A 939 -15.47 -23.07 72.40
C ALA A 939 -17.00 -23.06 72.60
N TYR A 940 -17.77 -23.53 71.61
CA TYR A 940 -19.23 -23.45 71.57
C TYR A 940 -19.92 -24.76 71.13
N GLY A 941 -19.19 -25.70 70.53
CA GLY A 941 -19.69 -27.02 70.12
C GLY A 941 -19.91 -27.18 68.62
N ASP A 942 -19.98 -28.43 68.18
CA ASP A 942 -20.17 -28.83 66.79
C ASP A 942 -21.46 -28.26 66.17
N LEU A 943 -21.48 -28.17 64.83
CA LEU A 943 -22.74 -27.96 64.11
C LEU A 943 -23.68 -29.14 64.38
N ALA A 944 -24.94 -28.83 64.66
CA ALA A 944 -25.95 -29.80 65.06
C ALA A 944 -26.29 -30.81 63.94
N ARG A 945 -25.98 -30.48 62.68
CA ARG A 945 -26.13 -31.29 61.46
C ARG A 945 -25.05 -30.89 60.44
N GLN A 946 -24.81 -31.71 59.43
CA GLN A 946 -23.86 -31.45 58.33
C GLN A 946 -24.38 -30.34 57.40
N ALA A 947 -23.52 -29.48 56.84
CA ALA A 947 -23.92 -28.45 55.88
C ALA A 947 -23.64 -28.86 54.42
N LEU A 948 -24.58 -28.59 53.51
CA LEU A 948 -24.51 -28.87 52.08
C LEU A 948 -23.85 -27.71 51.30
N LYS A 949 -23.11 -28.05 50.24
CA LYS A 949 -22.45 -27.14 49.27
C LYS A 949 -23.16 -27.19 47.91
N ARG A 950 -22.90 -26.24 47.00
CA ARG A 950 -23.53 -26.16 45.66
C ARG A 950 -23.35 -27.47 44.86
N ARG A 951 -22.15 -28.07 44.91
CA ARG A 951 -21.85 -29.36 44.28
C ARG A 951 -22.71 -30.53 44.76
N ASN A 952 -23.19 -30.50 46.02
CA ASN A 952 -24.11 -31.53 46.52
C ASN A 952 -25.51 -31.45 45.90
N LEU A 953 -25.81 -30.38 45.14
CA LEU A 953 -27.09 -30.14 44.46
C LEU A 953 -27.00 -30.34 42.94
N GLN A 954 -25.81 -30.47 42.34
CA GLN A 954 -25.65 -30.62 40.88
C GLN A 954 -26.35 -31.89 40.34
N HIS A 955 -26.42 -32.96 41.13
CA HIS A 955 -27.19 -34.17 40.78
C HIS A 955 -28.72 -34.01 40.88
N MET A 956 -29.24 -32.86 41.31
CA MET A 956 -30.68 -32.63 41.48
C MET A 956 -31.36 -31.91 40.30
N HIS A 957 -30.59 -31.37 39.35
CA HIS A 957 -31.13 -30.73 38.13
C HIS A 957 -31.36 -31.70 36.96
N ALA A 958 -31.12 -33.00 37.15
CA ALA A 958 -31.22 -34.03 36.11
C ALA A 958 -32.52 -34.87 36.18
N ALA A 959 -33.64 -34.26 36.60
CA ALA A 959 -34.96 -34.91 36.70
C ALA A 959 -36.12 -33.94 36.39
#